data_AF-A0A1B3N354-F1
#
_entry.id   AF-A0A1B3N354-F1
#
_cell.length_a   1.000
_cell.length_b   1.000
_cell.length_c   1.000
_cell.angle_alpha   90.00
_cell.angle_beta   90.00
_cell.angle_gamma   90.00
#
_symmetry.space_group_name_H-M   'P 1'
#
loop_
_entity.id
_entity.type
_entity.pdbx_description
1 polymer ?
#
loop_
_entity_poly.entity_id
_entity_poly.type
_entity_poly.pdbx_seq_one_letter_code
_entity_poly.pdbx_strand_id
1 'polypeptide(L)'
;MSEIFRVAIIGSGPAGKSAAGRAASLGMSHILLEKTDHLSDTIYKYQKGKHVMATPSQLVLRSDQEFEAGKREAILEKWNARTRELGVNVKFNAEAKAIRGTGPAIEGSVHVIEQRGRDGSITKKEIQRYAPPYEIVLTNGETIMAENVVFAIGTQGNPNRMRCPGGDLPHVQYQLDDPTEYVDEHIVVIGAGDAGIENARGLAEDSAQGNVVTIVSRGPEAPSPKESFPTAKEANALALLGDRNAGKLNIRFETDTASVEPGWITFSTRDGEERVRCDRIIARIGSAPPRAFIEECGIAFTSADRLAFPQLSPVFESTAPGIFVIGALAGYPLIKHCMNQGYDVIEFINGNTELKPADEPILEAKFRDLPGRKSVAEWLDLLRENVTILNGMNPLQMREFMLDSDAKFYRKGDVIFERSAPGSSLFAIAQGSVAVQIDPNDTSKTVPIGQGSIFGEVGLISGRRRGATVIAAEDTICVEISRNAALKLQSQVPTAKKAIERISTERLLLQMFGSGLKPDDIAEVVQTSKIRQIKPGEAILKEGDEGNEIYVIRVGSMIVEKEIGGKPVFLSYLPAGSYVGEMALIAGGRRTATVKAAIKSEVIQIDGDAFKKVLEAHPELLKRAKRDMASRQDINAFIEAKKDSFSGVVDMYSGVANFLVENGIGEATDVLLIDETLCVGCDNCEKACADSHDGLSRLDREAGRSYAHLHVPTSCRHCEHPHCMADCPPNAINRGPDGEVYINDTCIGCGNCQRNCPYGVIRMDKVPPKKPSLLSWLFFGFGPGPGEPSKKWAYANSDPGVEKPKKAIKCDMCAGIEGGPSCVRACPTGAAIRVAPDEFLTVARLEQEEA
;
A
#
# COMPACT_ATOMS: atom_id res chain seq x y z
N MET A 1 28.12 13.04 45.77
CA MET A 1 28.27 12.53 44.39
C MET A 1 26.88 12.43 43.82
N SER A 2 26.65 12.93 42.60
CA SER A 2 25.38 12.69 41.89
C SER A 2 25.16 11.18 41.79
N GLU A 3 23.93 10.73 42.01
CA GLU A 3 23.55 9.34 41.78
C GLU A 3 23.83 9.00 40.30
N ILE A 4 24.55 7.91 40.06
CA ILE A 4 24.83 7.41 38.71
C ILE A 4 23.83 6.29 38.45
N PHE A 5 22.92 6.50 37.50
CA PHE A 5 21.97 5.47 37.09
C PHE A 5 22.67 4.39 36.27
N ARG A 6 22.24 3.13 36.39
CA ARG A 6 22.73 2.06 35.50
C ARG A 6 22.28 2.33 34.05
N VAL A 7 21.08 2.89 33.87
CA VAL A 7 20.55 3.27 32.56
C VAL A 7 19.68 4.53 32.62
N ALA A 8 19.91 5.47 31.70
CA ALA A 8 19.01 6.58 31.43
C ALA A 8 18.29 6.36 30.09
N ILE A 9 16.96 6.49 30.10
CA ILE A 9 16.11 6.23 28.94
C ILE A 9 15.49 7.57 28.53
N ILE A 10 15.71 7.98 27.28
CA ILE A 10 15.31 9.30 26.79
C ILE A 10 14.13 9.15 25.85
N GLY A 11 12.97 9.63 26.29
CA GLY A 11 11.69 9.58 25.57
C GLY A 11 10.77 8.46 26.07
N SER A 12 9.52 8.80 26.39
CA SER A 12 8.50 7.87 26.92
C SER A 12 7.55 7.32 25.86
N GLY A 13 8.01 7.21 24.60
CA GLY A 13 7.30 6.45 23.58
C GLY A 13 7.19 4.96 23.95
N PRO A 14 6.48 4.15 23.15
CA PRO A 14 6.28 2.72 23.45
C PRO A 14 7.58 1.95 23.71
N ALA A 15 8.63 2.25 22.94
CA ALA A 15 9.96 1.66 23.14
C ALA A 15 10.55 2.03 24.50
N GLY A 16 10.53 3.32 24.86
CA GLY A 16 11.09 3.82 26.10
C GLY A 16 10.31 3.36 27.33
N LYS A 17 8.98 3.28 27.25
CA LYS A 17 8.15 2.70 28.32
C LYS A 17 8.42 1.22 28.53
N SER A 18 8.65 0.48 27.44
CA SER A 18 9.03 -0.92 27.52
C SER A 18 10.40 -1.08 28.19
N ALA A 19 11.40 -0.31 27.76
CA ALA A 19 12.72 -0.31 28.40
C ALA A 19 12.64 0.06 29.88
N ALA A 20 11.91 1.13 30.23
CA ALA A 20 11.83 1.59 31.60
C ALA A 20 11.03 0.61 32.48
N GLY A 21 9.95 0.04 31.94
CA GLY A 21 9.20 -1.02 32.60
C GLY A 21 10.05 -2.27 32.87
N ARG A 22 10.90 -2.66 31.92
CA ARG A 22 11.80 -3.79 32.10
C ARG A 22 12.89 -3.51 33.12
N ALA A 23 13.49 -2.33 33.07
CA ALA A 23 14.51 -1.91 34.02
C ALA A 23 13.95 -1.89 35.46
N ALA A 24 12.73 -1.37 35.63
CA ALA A 24 12.03 -1.40 36.90
C ALA A 24 11.73 -2.83 37.38
N SER A 25 11.25 -3.70 36.50
CA SER A 25 10.94 -5.11 36.82
C SER A 25 12.17 -5.92 37.25
N LEU A 26 13.36 -5.56 36.75
CA LEU A 26 14.64 -6.15 37.15
C LEU A 26 15.25 -5.51 38.41
N GLY A 27 14.65 -4.45 38.96
CA GLY A 27 15.23 -3.69 40.06
C GLY A 27 16.50 -2.91 39.67
N MET A 28 16.70 -2.65 38.38
CA MET A 28 17.85 -1.91 37.86
C MET A 28 17.71 -0.41 38.17
N SER A 29 18.78 0.25 38.63
CA SER A 29 18.78 1.71 38.81
C SER A 29 18.59 2.39 37.46
N HIS A 30 17.46 3.08 37.28
CA HIS A 30 17.08 3.67 36.00
C HIS A 30 16.38 5.02 36.17
N ILE A 31 16.35 5.79 35.08
CA ILE A 31 15.54 7.00 34.98
C ILE A 31 14.98 7.15 33.55
N LEU A 32 13.67 7.39 33.44
CA LEU A 32 12.97 7.70 32.20
C LEU A 32 12.76 9.21 32.11
N LEU A 33 13.35 9.84 31.09
CA LEU A 33 13.26 11.27 30.84
C LEU A 33 12.20 11.55 29.77
N GLU A 34 11.19 12.33 30.11
CA GLU A 34 10.15 12.79 29.19
C GLU A 34 10.16 14.31 29.14
N LYS A 35 10.16 14.87 27.92
CA LYS A 35 10.21 16.32 27.71
C LYS A 35 8.89 17.00 28.06
N THR A 36 7.78 16.29 28.05
CA THR A 36 6.46 16.81 28.42
C THR A 36 6.07 16.45 29.85
N ASP A 37 4.88 16.89 30.26
CA ASP A 37 4.25 16.63 31.55
C ASP A 37 3.43 15.33 31.59
N HIS A 38 3.41 14.57 30.50
CA HIS A 38 2.66 13.33 30.33
C HIS A 38 3.47 12.31 29.53
N LEU A 39 3.10 11.02 29.58
CA LEU A 39 3.82 9.96 28.87
C LEU A 39 3.30 9.72 27.46
N SER A 40 4.17 9.17 26.61
CA SER A 40 3.85 8.74 25.24
C SER A 40 3.33 9.88 24.36
N ASP A 41 3.96 11.04 24.43
CA ASP A 41 3.59 12.30 23.75
C ASP A 41 3.11 12.12 22.30
N THR A 42 3.82 11.29 21.52
CA THR A 42 3.44 11.02 20.12
C THR A 42 2.05 10.39 19.98
N ILE A 43 1.71 9.39 20.81
CA ILE A 43 0.41 8.71 20.76
C ILE A 43 -0.64 9.51 21.52
N TYR A 44 -0.25 10.22 22.57
CA TYR A 44 -1.10 11.19 23.26
C TYR A 44 -1.69 12.22 22.28
N LYS A 45 -0.84 12.73 21.37
CA LYS A 45 -1.20 13.70 20.32
C LYS A 45 -1.80 13.10 19.06
N TYR A 46 -2.10 11.80 19.03
CA TYR A 46 -2.96 11.27 17.96
C TYR A 46 -4.35 11.84 18.09
N GLN A 47 -5.09 11.97 16.99
CA GLN A 47 -6.48 12.42 17.04
C GLN A 47 -7.30 11.58 18.02
N LYS A 48 -8.16 12.24 18.79
CA LYS A 48 -9.09 11.60 19.72
C LYS A 48 -9.92 10.50 19.08
N GLY A 49 -10.04 9.36 19.77
CA GLY A 49 -10.75 8.17 19.29
C GLY A 49 -10.02 7.39 18.19
N LYS A 50 -8.80 7.81 17.76
CA LYS A 50 -8.02 7.09 16.76
C LYS A 50 -7.78 5.65 17.20
N HIS A 51 -8.10 4.71 16.32
CA HIS A 51 -7.82 3.30 16.55
C HIS A 51 -6.35 3.01 16.23
N VAL A 52 -5.61 2.49 17.21
CA VAL A 52 -4.19 2.16 17.10
C VAL A 52 -4.06 0.64 16.96
N MET A 53 -3.30 0.21 15.95
CA MET A 53 -3.16 -1.19 15.58
C MET A 53 -1.96 -1.85 16.27
N ALA A 54 -2.14 -3.10 16.71
CA ALA A 54 -1.08 -3.94 17.28
C ALA A 54 -0.52 -4.95 16.26
N THR A 55 0.22 -4.45 15.26
CA THR A 55 0.85 -5.27 14.22
C THR A 55 2.38 -5.39 14.40
N PRO A 56 3.00 -6.49 13.92
CA PRO A 56 2.37 -7.69 13.36
C PRO A 56 1.79 -8.59 14.47
N SER A 57 0.66 -9.25 14.19
CA SER A 57 -0.05 -10.08 15.18
C SER A 57 0.76 -11.30 15.63
N GLN A 58 1.51 -11.90 14.72
CA GLN A 58 2.34 -13.09 14.94
C GLN A 58 3.56 -12.88 15.85
N LEU A 59 4.01 -11.63 16.03
CA LEU A 59 5.16 -11.34 16.89
C LEU A 59 4.73 -11.40 18.36
N VAL A 60 5.42 -12.16 19.19
CA VAL A 60 5.14 -12.18 20.63
C VAL A 60 5.60 -10.86 21.26
N LEU A 61 4.77 -10.25 22.11
CA LEU A 61 5.15 -9.07 22.87
C LEU A 61 5.83 -9.53 24.17
N ARG A 62 7.09 -9.15 24.38
CA ARG A 62 7.87 -9.46 25.59
C ARG A 62 7.80 -8.36 26.66
N SER A 63 7.41 -7.16 26.25
CA SER A 63 7.35 -5.99 27.13
C SER A 63 6.51 -6.23 28.37
N ASP A 64 6.95 -5.68 29.50
CA ASP A 64 6.15 -5.60 30.74
C ASP A 64 4.96 -4.61 30.62
N GLN A 65 4.88 -3.89 29.49
CA GLN A 65 3.76 -3.05 29.08
C GLN A 65 2.88 -3.84 28.09
N GLU A 66 1.61 -4.07 28.45
CA GLU A 66 0.66 -4.75 27.57
C GLU A 66 0.30 -3.89 26.36
N PHE A 67 0.10 -4.51 25.18
CA PHE A 67 -0.37 -3.78 24.01
C PHE A 67 -1.26 -4.65 23.12
N GLU A 68 -2.51 -4.18 22.97
CA GLU A 68 -3.53 -4.73 22.09
C GLU A 68 -4.10 -3.61 21.23
N ALA A 69 -4.68 -3.97 20.08
CA ALA A 69 -5.33 -2.98 19.22
C ALA A 69 -6.54 -2.37 19.93
N GLY A 70 -6.70 -1.05 19.85
CA GLY A 70 -7.71 -0.34 20.64
C GLY A 70 -7.78 1.15 20.33
N LYS A 71 -8.72 1.84 20.98
CA LYS A 71 -8.78 3.31 20.93
C LYS A 71 -7.57 3.91 21.66
N ARG A 72 -7.05 5.01 21.14
CA ARG A 72 -5.93 5.80 21.69
C ARG A 72 -6.02 5.94 23.22
N GLU A 73 -7.17 6.38 23.72
CA GLU A 73 -7.37 6.69 25.15
C GLU A 73 -7.21 5.45 26.03
N ALA A 74 -7.84 4.34 25.63
CA ALA A 74 -7.77 3.08 26.37
C ALA A 74 -6.34 2.52 26.44
N ILE A 75 -5.56 2.70 25.36
CA ILE A 75 -4.16 2.27 25.33
C ILE A 75 -3.31 3.13 26.27
N LEU A 76 -3.46 4.46 26.19
CA LEU A 76 -2.72 5.39 27.05
C LEU A 76 -3.04 5.18 28.54
N GLU A 77 -4.32 4.97 28.87
CA GLU A 77 -4.76 4.68 30.23
C GLU A 77 -4.09 3.41 30.78
N LYS A 78 -4.18 2.29 30.04
CA LYS A 78 -3.54 1.02 30.41
C LYS A 78 -2.04 1.18 30.60
N TRP A 79 -1.34 1.80 29.63
CA TRP A 79 0.09 1.99 29.74
C TRP A 79 0.49 2.90 30.89
N ASN A 80 -0.29 3.94 31.20
CA ASN A 80 0.03 4.85 32.31
C ASN A 80 -0.22 4.19 33.67
N ALA A 81 -1.29 3.41 33.81
CA ALA A 81 -1.52 2.58 34.98
C ALA A 81 -0.35 1.61 35.20
N ARG A 82 0.02 0.87 34.15
CA ARG A 82 1.09 -0.13 34.23
C ARG A 82 2.46 0.47 34.54
N THR A 83 2.81 1.64 33.97
CA THR A 83 4.05 2.35 34.34
C THR A 83 4.11 2.72 35.82
N ARG A 84 2.97 3.12 36.43
CA ARG A 84 2.90 3.40 37.87
C ARG A 84 3.02 2.12 38.70
N GLU A 85 2.32 1.06 38.32
CA GLU A 85 2.37 -0.24 39.00
C GLU A 85 3.78 -0.84 39.05
N LEU A 86 4.54 -0.72 37.96
CA LEU A 86 5.92 -1.20 37.88
C LEU A 86 6.90 -0.34 38.69
N GLY A 87 6.48 0.82 39.21
CA GLY A 87 7.37 1.73 39.95
C GLY A 87 8.46 2.35 39.08
N VAL A 88 8.18 2.62 37.80
CA VAL A 88 9.15 3.23 36.88
C VAL A 88 9.54 4.62 37.39
N ASN A 89 10.84 4.89 37.49
CA ASN A 89 11.36 6.19 37.87
C ASN A 89 11.28 7.15 36.68
N VAL A 90 10.32 8.07 36.71
CA VAL A 90 10.05 9.02 35.61
C VAL A 90 10.37 10.45 36.04
N LYS A 91 11.05 11.19 35.17
CA LYS A 91 11.23 12.63 35.28
C LYS A 91 10.55 13.32 34.08
N PHE A 92 9.49 14.06 34.38
CA PHE A 92 8.77 14.90 33.43
C PHE A 92 9.45 16.25 33.22
N ASN A 93 9.11 16.93 32.12
CA ASN A 93 9.70 18.22 31.73
C ASN A 93 11.24 18.17 31.66
N ALA A 94 11.78 17.00 31.26
CA ALA A 94 13.20 16.70 31.20
C ALA A 94 13.63 16.45 29.75
N GLU A 95 13.87 17.53 29.01
CA GLU A 95 14.41 17.46 27.65
C GLU A 95 15.94 17.42 27.67
N ALA A 96 16.54 16.39 27.08
CA ALA A 96 17.99 16.27 26.97
C ALA A 96 18.52 17.24 25.90
N LYS A 97 19.47 18.09 26.30
CA LYS A 97 20.14 19.10 25.46
C LYS A 97 21.49 18.61 24.93
N ALA A 98 22.25 17.90 25.75
CA ALA A 98 23.55 17.35 25.36
C ALA A 98 23.84 16.07 26.14
N ILE A 99 24.55 15.13 25.50
CA ILE A 99 25.02 13.89 26.14
C ILE A 99 26.50 13.71 25.82
N ARG A 100 27.32 13.53 26.85
CA ARG A 100 28.79 13.43 26.69
C ARG A 100 29.35 12.35 27.60
N GLY A 101 30.24 11.53 27.07
CA GLY A 101 31.01 10.59 27.90
C GLY A 101 31.97 11.37 28.80
N THR A 102 32.09 10.96 30.06
CA THR A 102 32.98 11.58 31.06
C THR A 102 34.18 10.71 31.42
N GLY A 103 34.22 9.48 30.90
CA GLY A 103 35.34 8.57 31.02
C GLY A 103 36.52 8.93 30.10
N PRO A 104 37.52 8.05 29.98
CA PRO A 104 38.68 8.27 29.10
C PRO A 104 38.27 8.39 27.63
N ALA A 105 39.07 9.14 26.86
CA ALA A 105 38.93 9.20 25.41
C ALA A 105 39.14 7.80 24.81
N ILE A 106 38.27 7.40 23.89
CA ILE A 106 38.39 6.11 23.19
C ILE A 106 39.34 6.29 22.01
N GLU A 107 40.46 5.56 22.00
CA GLU A 107 41.49 5.68 20.96
C GLU A 107 40.92 5.36 19.56
N GLY A 108 41.31 6.14 18.55
CA GLY A 108 40.86 5.96 17.16
C GLY A 108 39.38 6.24 16.89
N SER A 109 38.62 6.73 17.88
CA SER A 109 37.16 6.88 17.77
C SER A 109 36.69 8.26 17.30
N VAL A 110 37.56 9.06 16.67
CA VAL A 110 37.22 10.40 16.16
C VAL A 110 36.17 10.28 15.07
N HIS A 111 35.00 10.88 15.33
CA HIS A 111 33.90 10.97 14.39
C HIS A 111 33.92 12.31 13.68
N VAL A 112 33.89 12.30 12.34
CA VAL A 112 33.83 13.53 11.54
C VAL A 112 32.39 13.78 11.11
N ILE A 113 31.84 14.90 11.54
CA ILE A 113 30.53 15.40 11.10
C ILE A 113 30.74 16.36 9.94
N GLU A 114 30.09 16.09 8.81
CA GLU A 114 30.02 17.01 7.68
C GLU A 114 28.76 17.86 7.77
N GLN A 115 28.92 19.17 8.00
CA GLN A 115 27.83 20.13 8.00
C GLN A 115 27.78 20.85 6.67
N ARG A 116 26.64 20.76 5.98
CA ARG A 116 26.40 21.52 4.75
C ARG A 116 25.82 22.90 5.07
N GLY A 117 26.55 23.95 4.69
CA GLY A 117 26.09 25.33 4.67
C GLY A 117 24.99 25.56 3.63
N ARG A 118 24.23 26.64 3.81
CA ARG A 118 23.11 27.02 2.91
C ARG A 118 23.59 27.38 1.49
N ASP A 119 24.85 27.73 1.34
CA ASP A 119 25.56 28.04 0.09
C ASP A 119 26.15 26.79 -0.60
N GLY A 120 25.95 25.59 -0.02
CA GLY A 120 26.53 24.35 -0.49
C GLY A 120 27.96 24.08 0.03
N SER A 121 28.52 24.96 0.86
CA SER A 121 29.80 24.71 1.54
C SER A 121 29.70 23.52 2.49
N ILE A 122 30.80 22.78 2.68
CA ILE A 122 30.87 21.67 3.63
C ILE A 122 31.90 22.02 4.70
N THR A 123 31.48 22.15 5.94
CA THR A 123 32.38 22.27 7.10
C THR A 123 32.49 20.93 7.81
N LYS A 124 33.70 20.59 8.28
CA LYS A 124 33.98 19.35 9.00
C LYS A 124 34.21 19.66 10.47
N LYS A 125 33.50 18.95 11.35
CA LYS A 125 33.65 19.02 12.81
C LYS A 125 34.07 17.65 13.33
N GLU A 126 35.20 17.59 14.00
CA GLU A 126 35.68 16.36 14.63
C GLU A 126 35.13 16.24 16.05
N ILE A 127 34.63 15.05 16.40
CA ILE A 127 34.11 14.71 17.72
C ILE A 127 34.88 13.50 18.24
N GLN A 128 35.65 13.71 19.31
CA GLN A 128 36.26 12.63 20.08
C GLN A 128 35.20 11.95 20.95
N ARG A 129 35.08 10.62 20.88
CA ARG A 129 34.21 9.85 21.79
C ARG A 129 34.93 9.56 23.10
N TYR A 130 34.16 9.58 24.18
CA TYR A 130 34.62 9.29 25.54
C TYR A 130 33.79 8.13 26.09
N ALA A 131 34.43 7.30 26.92
CA ALA A 131 33.79 6.17 27.56
C ALA A 131 32.72 6.61 28.59
N PRO A 132 31.77 5.74 28.95
CA PRO A 132 30.85 5.97 30.06
C PRO A 132 31.61 6.19 31.39
N PRO A 133 30.97 6.81 32.41
CA PRO A 133 29.57 7.20 32.45
C PRO A 133 29.29 8.45 31.60
N TYR A 134 28.03 8.57 31.18
CA TYR A 134 27.51 9.67 30.39
C TYR A 134 26.90 10.76 31.26
N GLU A 135 27.27 11.99 30.98
CA GLU A 135 26.64 13.20 31.48
C GLU A 135 25.53 13.63 30.52
N ILE A 136 24.30 13.72 31.03
CA ILE A 136 23.10 14.16 30.29
C ILE A 136 22.71 15.54 30.84
N VAL A 137 22.91 16.57 30.05
CA VAL A 137 22.54 17.95 30.38
C VAL A 137 21.12 18.21 29.88
N LEU A 138 20.22 18.61 30.77
CA LEU A 138 18.84 18.95 30.44
C LEU A 138 18.71 20.42 30.01
N THR A 139 17.63 20.76 29.31
CA THR A 139 17.35 22.15 28.87
C THR A 139 17.16 23.12 30.03
N ASN A 140 16.71 22.64 31.19
CA ASN A 140 16.59 23.42 32.42
C ASN A 140 17.94 23.64 33.17
N GLY A 141 19.05 23.09 32.65
CA GLY A 141 20.40 23.19 33.24
C GLY A 141 20.75 22.12 34.26
N GLU A 142 19.82 21.22 34.61
CA GLU A 142 20.11 20.07 35.47
C GLU A 142 20.94 19.01 34.72
N THR A 143 21.77 18.28 35.47
CA THR A 143 22.63 17.23 34.94
C THR A 143 22.31 15.88 35.57
N ILE A 144 22.23 14.84 34.75
CA ILE A 144 21.99 13.45 35.14
C ILE A 144 23.17 12.59 34.69
N MET A 145 23.63 11.68 35.55
CA MET A 145 24.72 10.74 35.24
C MET A 145 24.17 9.34 35.02
N ALA A 146 24.63 8.64 33.96
CA ALA A 146 24.26 7.26 33.71
C ALA A 146 25.37 6.43 33.07
N GLU A 147 25.47 5.14 33.39
CA GLU A 147 26.43 4.24 32.75
C GLU A 147 26.04 3.91 31.30
N ASN A 148 24.74 3.77 31.04
CA ASN A 148 24.20 3.50 29.71
C ASN A 148 23.10 4.52 29.35
N VAL A 149 22.96 4.84 28.07
CA VAL A 149 21.92 5.72 27.56
C VAL A 149 21.10 5.00 26.50
N VAL A 150 19.77 5.05 26.60
CA VAL A 150 18.86 4.48 25.62
C VAL A 150 18.04 5.59 24.98
N PHE A 151 18.30 5.87 23.71
CA PHE A 151 17.49 6.81 22.91
C PHE A 151 16.20 6.13 22.43
N ALA A 152 15.07 6.57 22.99
CA ALA A 152 13.71 6.15 22.63
C ALA A 152 12.84 7.34 22.17
N ILE A 153 13.47 8.38 21.61
CA ILE A 153 12.85 9.66 21.25
C ILE A 153 11.99 9.64 19.96
N GLY A 154 12.07 8.55 19.20
CA GLY A 154 11.40 8.42 17.90
C GLY A 154 11.82 9.51 16.90
N THR A 155 11.01 9.71 15.86
CA THR A 155 11.23 10.77 14.86
C THR A 155 10.14 11.84 14.86
N GLN A 156 8.92 11.51 15.32
CA GLN A 156 7.76 12.41 15.26
C GLN A 156 7.85 13.59 16.25
N GLY A 157 8.62 13.45 17.33
CA GLY A 157 8.87 14.53 18.29
C GLY A 157 9.70 15.69 17.73
N ASN A 158 10.26 15.56 16.52
CA ASN A 158 11.05 16.56 15.82
C ASN A 158 10.40 16.90 14.45
N PRO A 159 9.27 17.63 14.45
CA PRO A 159 8.58 18.01 13.23
C PRO A 159 9.46 18.93 12.39
N ASN A 160 9.32 18.83 11.07
CA ASN A 160 9.87 19.83 10.18
C ASN A 160 9.21 21.18 10.51
N ARG A 161 10.02 22.22 10.71
CA ARG A 161 9.53 23.57 11.03
C ARG A 161 9.30 24.39 9.76
N MET A 162 8.28 25.25 9.81
CA MET A 162 8.06 26.28 8.79
C MET A 162 9.27 27.21 8.77
N ARG A 163 9.75 27.54 7.57
CA ARG A 163 10.99 28.32 7.38
C ARG A 163 10.74 29.78 6.99
N CYS A 164 9.48 30.16 6.82
CA CYS A 164 9.07 31.52 6.51
C CYS A 164 9.16 32.41 7.78
N PRO A 165 9.27 33.74 7.61
CA PRO A 165 9.07 34.69 8.70
C PRO A 165 7.76 34.40 9.46
N GLY A 166 7.82 34.38 10.79
CA GLY A 166 6.67 34.10 11.68
C GLY A 166 6.28 32.62 11.82
N GLY A 167 7.02 31.69 11.23
CA GLY A 167 6.75 30.24 11.34
C GLY A 167 6.92 29.64 12.76
N ASP A 168 7.39 30.44 13.71
CA ASP A 168 7.57 30.14 15.13
C ASP A 168 6.54 30.83 16.04
N LEU A 169 5.56 31.55 15.47
CA LEU A 169 4.52 32.22 16.24
C LEU A 169 3.62 31.22 17.01
N PRO A 170 3.03 31.60 18.17
CA PRO A 170 2.30 30.68 19.04
C PRO A 170 1.07 30.00 18.42
N HIS A 171 0.46 30.60 17.40
CA HIS A 171 -0.70 30.05 16.69
C HIS A 171 -0.30 29.05 15.58
N VAL A 172 1.01 28.82 15.38
CA VAL A 172 1.55 27.77 14.51
C VAL A 172 1.75 26.49 15.31
N GLN A 173 0.86 25.54 15.13
CA GLN A 173 0.88 24.24 15.77
C GLN A 173 1.38 23.19 14.78
N TYR A 174 2.25 22.28 15.21
CA TYR A 174 2.79 21.22 14.34
C TYR A 174 2.04 19.89 14.49
N GLN A 175 1.04 19.86 15.36
CA GLN A 175 0.23 18.71 15.74
C GLN A 175 -1.22 19.18 16.00
N LEU A 176 -2.15 18.23 16.01
CA LEU A 176 -3.58 18.47 16.26
C LEU A 176 -4.08 17.33 17.14
N ASP A 177 -4.49 17.66 18.35
CA ASP A 177 -4.80 16.66 19.38
C ASP A 177 -6.31 16.32 19.38
N ASP A 178 -7.17 17.33 19.43
CA ASP A 178 -8.62 17.18 19.31
C ASP A 178 -9.18 18.24 18.34
N PRO A 179 -9.65 17.84 17.14
CA PRO A 179 -10.25 18.79 16.20
C PRO A 179 -11.52 19.46 16.75
N THR A 180 -12.16 18.87 17.76
CA THR A 180 -13.42 19.38 18.34
C THR A 180 -13.22 20.59 19.27
N GLU A 181 -11.98 20.93 19.62
CA GLU A 181 -11.66 22.05 20.52
C GLU A 181 -11.73 23.42 19.84
N TYR A 182 -11.74 23.47 18.51
CA TYR A 182 -11.69 24.71 17.74
C TYR A 182 -13.08 25.05 17.21
N VAL A 183 -13.53 26.29 17.42
CA VAL A 183 -14.86 26.75 17.02
C VAL A 183 -14.74 28.16 16.45
N ASP A 184 -15.38 28.40 15.31
CA ASP A 184 -15.44 29.69 14.60
C ASP A 184 -14.06 30.26 14.22
N GLU A 185 -13.14 29.39 13.79
CA GLU A 185 -11.77 29.79 13.40
C GLU A 185 -11.47 29.58 11.91
N HIS A 186 -10.64 30.47 11.35
CA HIS A 186 -9.97 30.25 10.08
C HIS A 186 -8.69 29.45 10.29
N ILE A 187 -8.74 28.16 9.94
CA ILE A 187 -7.65 27.21 10.20
C ILE A 187 -6.98 26.81 8.91
N VAL A 188 -5.67 27.04 8.82
CA VAL A 188 -4.85 26.65 7.67
C VAL A 188 -4.01 25.43 8.00
N VAL A 189 -4.22 24.34 7.27
CA VAL A 189 -3.42 23.11 7.36
C VAL A 189 -2.30 23.15 6.33
N ILE A 190 -1.05 23.24 6.78
CA ILE A 190 0.13 23.27 5.90
C ILE A 190 0.70 21.86 5.77
N GLY A 191 0.70 21.32 4.55
CA GLY A 191 1.20 19.99 4.23
C GLY A 191 0.06 19.00 3.97
N ALA A 192 0.02 18.47 2.75
CA ALA A 192 -1.05 17.60 2.27
C ALA A 192 -0.64 16.12 2.15
N GLY A 193 0.12 15.62 3.13
CA GLY A 193 0.31 14.18 3.35
C GLY A 193 -0.84 13.58 4.18
N ASP A 194 -0.84 12.26 4.40
CA ASP A 194 -1.94 11.56 5.11
C ASP A 194 -2.37 12.24 6.41
N ALA A 195 -1.41 12.59 7.28
CA ALA A 195 -1.71 13.22 8.55
C ALA A 195 -2.24 14.66 8.42
N GLY A 196 -1.86 15.39 7.38
CA GLY A 196 -2.43 16.70 7.08
C GLY A 196 -3.86 16.59 6.59
N ILE A 197 -4.12 15.59 5.73
CA ILE A 197 -5.47 15.30 5.23
C ILE A 197 -6.40 14.85 6.36
N GLU A 198 -5.98 13.91 7.19
CA GLU A 198 -6.74 13.46 8.37
C GLU A 198 -7.12 14.65 9.26
N ASN A 199 -6.15 15.53 9.56
CA ASN A 199 -6.36 16.70 10.40
C ASN A 199 -7.33 17.72 9.77
N ALA A 200 -7.16 18.04 8.48
CA ALA A 200 -8.05 18.98 7.79
C ALA A 200 -9.49 18.47 7.75
N ARG A 201 -9.68 17.18 7.48
CA ARG A 201 -11.00 16.56 7.47
C ARG A 201 -11.61 16.52 8.87
N GLY A 202 -10.82 16.16 9.88
CA GLY A 202 -11.28 16.18 11.28
C GLY A 202 -11.77 17.55 11.74
N LEU A 203 -11.07 18.63 11.36
CA LEU A 203 -11.45 20.01 11.67
C LEU A 203 -12.71 20.50 10.93
N ALA A 204 -13.05 19.85 9.82
CA ALA A 204 -14.17 20.20 8.95
C ALA A 204 -15.35 19.20 9.06
N GLU A 205 -15.26 18.21 9.95
CA GLU A 205 -16.23 17.12 10.03
C GLU A 205 -17.57 17.60 10.61
N ASP A 206 -17.53 18.40 11.68
CA ASP A 206 -18.72 18.94 12.34
C ASP A 206 -18.99 20.39 11.90
N SER A 207 -20.04 20.56 11.08
CA SER A 207 -20.45 21.88 10.60
C SER A 207 -20.94 22.82 11.71
N ALA A 208 -21.31 22.29 12.88
CA ALA A 208 -21.69 23.11 14.03
C ALA A 208 -20.49 23.85 14.65
N GLN A 209 -19.25 23.42 14.39
CA GLN A 209 -18.05 24.12 14.84
C GLN A 209 -17.80 25.43 14.08
N GLY A 210 -18.38 25.61 12.89
CA GLY A 210 -18.23 26.86 12.13
C GLY A 210 -16.81 27.16 11.62
N ASN A 211 -15.88 26.20 11.68
CA ASN A 211 -14.50 26.42 11.25
C ASN A 211 -14.40 26.60 9.72
N VAL A 212 -13.56 27.54 9.27
CA VAL A 212 -13.17 27.68 7.87
C VAL A 212 -11.82 27.02 7.67
N VAL A 213 -11.84 25.77 7.19
CA VAL A 213 -10.63 24.96 7.04
C VAL A 213 -10.07 25.09 5.62
N THR A 214 -8.78 25.44 5.51
CA THR A 214 -8.05 25.47 4.23
C THR A 214 -6.81 24.59 4.32
N ILE A 215 -6.66 23.60 3.45
CA ILE A 215 -5.44 22.80 3.33
C ILE A 215 -4.60 23.28 2.15
N VAL A 216 -3.29 23.33 2.32
CA VAL A 216 -2.33 23.83 1.34
C VAL A 216 -1.48 22.68 0.78
N SER A 217 -1.48 22.56 -0.54
CA SER A 217 -0.60 21.67 -1.30
C SER A 217 0.31 22.45 -2.25
N ARG A 218 1.54 21.97 -2.37
CA ARG A 218 2.51 22.44 -3.38
C ARG A 218 2.30 21.76 -4.74
N GLY A 219 1.56 20.66 -4.77
CA GLY A 219 1.22 19.99 -6.03
C GLY A 219 0.21 20.81 -6.84
N PRO A 220 0.19 20.64 -8.16
CA PRO A 220 -0.79 21.29 -9.02
C PRO A 220 -2.20 20.77 -8.77
N GLU A 221 -3.21 21.57 -9.10
CA GLU A 221 -4.56 21.04 -9.26
C GLU A 221 -4.56 20.15 -10.50
N ALA A 222 -4.59 18.85 -10.26
CA ALA A 222 -4.42 17.86 -11.30
C ALA A 222 -5.58 16.87 -11.22
N PRO A 223 -6.03 16.32 -12.36
CA PRO A 223 -7.07 15.31 -12.32
C PRO A 223 -6.60 13.99 -11.64
N SER A 224 -5.31 13.85 -11.30
CA SER A 224 -4.76 12.71 -10.54
C SER A 224 -4.53 13.18 -9.10
N PRO A 225 -5.15 12.53 -8.10
CA PRO A 225 -4.90 12.87 -6.70
C PRO A 225 -3.42 12.73 -6.31
N LYS A 226 -2.67 11.83 -6.97
CA LYS A 226 -1.24 11.63 -6.69
C LYS A 226 -0.34 12.72 -7.28
N GLU A 227 -0.75 13.41 -8.32
CA GLU A 227 -0.03 14.58 -8.83
C GLU A 227 -0.23 15.77 -7.90
N SER A 228 -1.47 15.96 -7.43
CA SER A 228 -1.81 17.02 -6.47
C SER A 228 -1.28 16.75 -5.05
N PHE A 229 -1.21 15.49 -4.64
CA PHE A 229 -0.85 15.05 -3.29
C PHE A 229 0.12 13.85 -3.32
N PRO A 230 1.39 14.07 -3.73
CA PRO A 230 2.33 12.98 -3.99
C PRO A 230 2.62 12.11 -2.76
N THR A 231 2.61 12.70 -1.58
CA THR A 231 2.94 12.06 -0.31
C THR A 231 1.74 11.47 0.42
N ALA A 232 0.51 11.70 -0.03
CA ALA A 232 -0.69 11.12 0.56
C ALA A 232 -1.07 9.79 -0.10
N LYS A 233 -1.67 8.88 0.66
CA LYS A 233 -2.37 7.73 0.10
C LYS A 233 -3.52 8.22 -0.77
N GLU A 234 -3.74 7.51 -1.88
CA GLU A 234 -4.73 7.90 -2.86
C GLU A 234 -6.15 7.94 -2.28
N ALA A 235 -6.50 6.99 -1.42
CA ALA A 235 -7.79 6.98 -0.72
C ALA A 235 -8.02 8.25 0.12
N ASN A 236 -7.00 8.71 0.84
CA ASN A 236 -7.08 9.94 1.63
C ASN A 236 -7.18 11.18 0.74
N ALA A 237 -6.39 11.23 -0.33
CA ALA A 237 -6.43 12.32 -1.31
C ALA A 237 -7.80 12.43 -1.99
N LEU A 238 -8.40 11.30 -2.37
CA LEU A 238 -9.76 11.25 -2.92
C LEU A 238 -10.81 11.71 -1.90
N ALA A 239 -10.70 11.28 -0.65
CA ALA A 239 -11.61 11.73 0.41
C ALA A 239 -11.53 13.24 0.65
N LEU A 240 -10.32 13.81 0.64
CA LEU A 240 -10.12 15.26 0.74
C LEU A 240 -10.77 16.02 -0.43
N LEU A 241 -10.59 15.55 -1.65
CA LEU A 241 -11.23 16.12 -2.84
C LEU A 241 -12.76 16.02 -2.76
N GLY A 242 -13.28 14.90 -2.25
CA GLY A 242 -14.70 14.71 -1.97
C GLY A 242 -15.25 15.74 -0.98
N ASP A 243 -14.54 15.99 0.14
CA ASP A 243 -14.94 16.98 1.13
C ASP A 243 -14.85 18.43 0.59
N ARG A 244 -13.89 18.73 -0.29
CA ARG A 244 -13.85 20.00 -1.04
C ARG A 244 -15.07 20.15 -1.94
N ASN A 245 -15.40 19.13 -2.73
CA ASN A 245 -16.55 19.16 -3.65
C ASN A 245 -17.88 19.27 -2.91
N ALA A 246 -17.96 18.72 -1.70
CA ALA A 246 -19.09 18.88 -0.79
C ALA A 246 -19.13 20.26 -0.08
N GLY A 247 -18.14 21.12 -0.32
CA GLY A 247 -18.06 22.46 0.27
C GLY A 247 -17.67 22.49 1.75
N LYS A 248 -17.13 21.38 2.31
CA LYS A 248 -16.77 21.31 3.73
C LYS A 248 -15.45 22.01 4.06
N LEU A 249 -14.50 22.01 3.12
CA LEU A 249 -13.18 22.61 3.29
C LEU A 249 -12.64 23.16 1.97
N ASN A 250 -11.64 24.02 2.06
CA ASN A 250 -10.94 24.60 0.92
C ASN A 250 -9.59 23.89 0.69
N ILE A 251 -9.19 23.75 -0.58
CA ILE A 251 -7.85 23.27 -0.95
C ILE A 251 -7.18 24.35 -1.80
N ARG A 252 -5.95 24.72 -1.45
CA ARG A 252 -5.08 25.56 -2.28
C ARG A 252 -3.96 24.73 -2.89
N PHE A 253 -3.81 24.82 -4.20
CA PHE A 253 -2.78 24.13 -4.97
C PHE A 253 -1.67 25.09 -5.38
N GLU A 254 -0.51 24.55 -5.79
CA GLU A 254 0.65 25.33 -6.24
C GLU A 254 1.00 26.50 -5.30
N THR A 255 0.82 26.25 -4.00
CA THR A 255 0.88 27.29 -2.98
C THR A 255 1.95 26.94 -1.96
N ASP A 256 2.85 27.90 -1.71
CA ASP A 256 3.84 27.85 -0.63
C ASP A 256 3.57 28.98 0.39
N THR A 257 4.14 28.87 1.60
CA THR A 257 3.98 29.90 2.63
C THR A 257 5.09 30.96 2.52
N ALA A 258 4.72 32.22 2.34
CA ALA A 258 5.65 33.36 2.26
C ALA A 258 5.96 33.95 3.64
N SER A 259 4.93 34.26 4.44
CA SER A 259 5.06 34.77 5.82
C SER A 259 3.84 34.40 6.68
N VAL A 260 4.01 34.49 8.00
CA VAL A 260 2.94 34.34 8.99
C VAL A 260 2.94 35.55 9.91
N GLU A 261 1.77 36.13 10.15
CA GLU A 261 1.55 37.20 11.13
C GLU A 261 0.39 36.83 12.07
N PRO A 262 0.24 37.46 13.25
CA PRO A 262 -0.94 37.23 14.09
C PRO A 262 -2.25 37.49 13.32
N GLY A 263 -3.07 36.45 13.18
CA GLY A 263 -4.37 36.49 12.49
C GLY A 263 -4.30 36.38 10.95
N TRP A 264 -3.11 36.25 10.36
CA TRP A 264 -2.91 36.27 8.91
C TRP A 264 -1.80 35.34 8.46
N ILE A 265 -1.98 34.76 7.27
CA ILE A 265 -0.93 34.03 6.55
C ILE A 265 -0.80 34.61 5.15
N THR A 266 0.43 34.80 4.69
CA THR A 266 0.71 35.21 3.32
C THR A 266 1.24 34.00 2.56
N PHE A 267 0.58 33.68 1.47
CA PHE A 267 0.95 32.63 0.54
C PHE A 267 1.75 33.20 -0.62
N SER A 268 2.71 32.44 -1.12
CA SER A 268 3.30 32.62 -2.44
C SER A 268 2.60 31.67 -3.39
N THR A 269 1.92 32.23 -4.39
CA THR A 269 1.19 31.48 -5.42
C THR A 269 1.77 31.80 -6.80
N ARG A 270 1.36 31.06 -7.82
CA ARG A 270 1.72 31.35 -9.22
C ARG A 270 1.38 32.79 -9.65
N ASP A 271 0.28 33.34 -9.16
CA ASP A 271 -0.25 34.65 -9.58
C ASP A 271 0.21 35.80 -8.67
N GLY A 272 1.11 35.51 -7.72
CA GLY A 272 1.66 36.48 -6.78
C GLY A 272 1.45 36.11 -5.32
N GLU A 273 1.76 37.05 -4.42
CA GLU A 273 1.51 36.87 -2.99
C GLU A 273 0.06 37.17 -2.63
N GLU A 274 -0.56 36.28 -1.86
CA GLU A 274 -1.93 36.43 -1.40
C GLU A 274 -1.99 36.35 0.13
N ARG A 275 -2.60 37.37 0.74
CA ARG A 275 -2.74 37.45 2.20
C ARG A 275 -4.14 37.00 2.62
N VAL A 276 -4.20 36.01 3.49
CA VAL A 276 -5.45 35.34 3.90
C VAL A 276 -5.59 35.37 5.41
N ARG A 277 -6.82 35.58 5.90
CA ARG A 277 -7.12 35.49 7.33
C ARG A 277 -6.83 34.07 7.82
N CYS A 278 -6.10 33.97 8.91
CA CYS A 278 -5.68 32.70 9.50
C CYS A 278 -5.54 32.87 11.00
N ASP A 279 -6.52 32.37 11.75
CA ASP A 279 -6.50 32.39 13.20
C ASP A 279 -5.54 31.30 13.73
N ARG A 280 -5.39 30.19 12.99
CA ARG A 280 -4.54 29.06 13.40
C ARG A 280 -3.91 28.32 12.24
N ILE A 281 -2.66 27.89 12.43
CA ILE A 281 -1.94 27.05 11.46
C ILE A 281 -1.69 25.67 12.06
N ILE A 282 -2.06 24.61 11.34
CA ILE A 282 -1.72 23.22 11.66
C ILE A 282 -0.70 22.71 10.62
N ALA A 283 0.59 22.78 10.96
CA ALA A 283 1.69 22.40 10.08
C ALA A 283 2.02 20.89 10.18
N ARG A 284 1.57 20.12 9.19
CA ARG A 284 1.82 18.67 9.03
C ARG A 284 2.81 18.38 7.90
N ILE A 285 3.99 19.00 7.99
CA ILE A 285 5.05 18.94 6.97
C ILE A 285 6.09 17.82 7.20
N GLY A 286 5.69 16.75 7.90
CA GLY A 286 6.53 15.60 8.23
C GLY A 286 7.51 15.85 9.38
N SER A 287 8.33 14.86 9.70
CA SER A 287 9.33 14.90 10.76
C SER A 287 10.63 14.25 10.30
N ALA A 288 11.74 14.57 10.95
CA ALA A 288 13.04 13.99 10.63
C ALA A 288 13.78 13.58 11.91
N PRO A 289 14.67 12.56 11.85
CA PRO A 289 15.60 12.29 12.93
C PRO A 289 16.31 13.58 13.38
N PRO A 290 16.51 13.81 14.70
CA PRO A 290 17.27 14.97 15.19
C PRO A 290 18.78 14.75 14.96
N ARG A 291 19.18 14.66 13.69
CA ARG A 291 20.51 14.22 13.25
C ARG A 291 21.65 14.99 13.93
N ALA A 292 21.56 16.32 13.96
CA ALA A 292 22.59 17.15 14.60
C ALA A 292 22.81 16.78 16.07
N PHE A 293 21.75 16.60 16.84
CA PHE A 293 21.83 16.20 18.25
C PHE A 293 22.43 14.79 18.41
N ILE A 294 22.02 13.84 17.57
CA ILE A 294 22.53 12.46 17.60
C ILE A 294 24.00 12.37 17.19
N GLU A 295 24.40 13.08 16.13
CA GLU A 295 25.80 13.16 15.71
C GLU A 295 26.67 13.84 16.79
N GLU A 296 26.15 14.86 17.48
CA GLU A 296 26.84 15.50 18.61
C GLU A 296 27.03 14.58 19.82
N CYS A 297 26.22 13.52 19.95
CA CYS A 297 26.43 12.45 20.93
C CYS A 297 27.50 11.42 20.47
N GLY A 298 28.14 11.63 19.32
CA GLY A 298 29.16 10.73 18.76
C GLY A 298 28.58 9.58 17.93
N ILE A 299 27.31 9.62 17.57
CA ILE A 299 26.65 8.53 16.84
C ILE A 299 26.71 8.76 15.34
N ALA A 300 27.30 7.82 14.60
CA ALA A 300 27.36 7.86 13.14
C ALA A 300 26.04 7.39 12.51
N PHE A 301 25.78 7.87 11.30
CA PHE A 301 24.64 7.48 10.47
C PHE A 301 25.09 6.60 9.30
N THR A 302 24.18 5.79 8.76
CA THR A 302 24.48 4.87 7.65
C THR A 302 24.84 5.58 6.34
N SER A 303 24.46 6.84 6.16
CA SER A 303 24.86 7.67 5.02
C SER A 303 24.70 9.18 5.29
N ALA A 304 25.11 10.01 4.33
CA ALA A 304 24.89 11.46 4.35
C ALA A 304 23.43 11.87 4.04
N ASP A 305 22.54 10.92 3.69
CA ASP A 305 21.13 11.22 3.44
C ASP A 305 20.45 11.77 4.70
N ARG A 306 19.63 12.81 4.56
CA ARG A 306 18.87 13.41 5.66
C ARG A 306 17.93 12.40 6.35
N LEU A 307 17.46 11.40 5.62
CA LEU A 307 16.57 10.35 6.12
C LEU A 307 17.32 9.09 6.58
N ALA A 308 18.65 9.11 6.56
CA ALA A 308 19.45 7.99 7.07
C ALA A 308 19.16 7.74 8.56
N PHE A 309 19.38 6.50 8.99
CA PHE A 309 19.28 6.08 10.38
C PHE A 309 20.66 5.96 11.02
N PRO A 310 20.75 6.00 12.36
CA PRO A 310 21.99 5.67 13.06
C PRO A 310 22.54 4.31 12.65
N GLN A 311 23.87 4.19 12.62
CA GLN A 311 24.53 2.90 12.46
C GLN A 311 24.49 2.15 13.79
N LEU A 312 23.87 0.98 13.79
CA LEU A 312 23.60 0.19 14.99
C LEU A 312 24.11 -1.25 14.83
N SER A 313 24.52 -1.85 15.95
CA SER A 313 24.77 -3.28 16.09
C SER A 313 23.44 -4.06 16.14
N PRO A 314 23.46 -5.41 16.04
CA PRO A 314 22.26 -6.24 16.19
C PRO A 314 21.54 -6.09 17.53
N VAL A 315 22.24 -5.64 18.57
CA VAL A 315 21.69 -5.37 19.92
C VAL A 315 21.32 -3.90 20.11
N PHE A 316 21.18 -3.15 19.02
CA PHE A 316 20.79 -1.74 18.99
C PHE A 316 21.80 -0.77 19.62
N GLU A 317 23.03 -1.22 19.86
CA GLU A 317 24.11 -0.35 20.33
C GLU A 317 24.63 0.51 19.17
N SER A 318 24.83 1.79 19.44
CA SER A 318 25.32 2.75 18.44
C SER A 318 26.84 2.69 18.30
N THR A 319 27.39 3.51 17.40
CA THR A 319 28.85 3.68 17.30
C THR A 319 29.48 4.37 18.52
N ALA A 320 28.67 4.90 19.45
CA ALA A 320 29.12 5.38 20.75
C ALA A 320 28.85 4.28 21.80
N PRO A 321 29.91 3.64 22.36
CA PRO A 321 29.75 2.50 23.28
C PRO A 321 28.94 2.85 24.53
N GLY A 322 27.95 2.03 24.88
CA GLY A 322 27.02 2.29 25.99
C GLY A 322 25.86 3.23 25.64
N ILE A 323 25.77 3.73 24.39
CA ILE A 323 24.56 4.39 23.87
C ILE A 323 23.81 3.47 22.91
N PHE A 324 22.56 3.19 23.23
CA PHE A 324 21.64 2.36 22.46
C PHE A 324 20.55 3.22 21.82
N VAL A 325 20.04 2.81 20.66
CA VAL A 325 18.98 3.52 19.94
C VAL A 325 17.86 2.55 19.59
N ILE A 326 16.64 2.84 20.05
CA ILE A 326 15.46 1.99 19.85
C ILE A 326 14.27 2.76 19.28
N GLY A 327 13.29 2.02 18.78
CA GLY A 327 12.07 2.54 18.20
C GLY A 327 12.26 3.15 16.81
N ALA A 328 11.41 4.13 16.46
CA ALA A 328 11.38 4.70 15.11
C ALA A 328 12.72 5.34 14.66
N LEU A 329 13.54 5.80 15.61
CA LEU A 329 14.88 6.34 15.30
C LEU A 329 15.85 5.25 14.82
N ALA A 330 15.66 4.00 15.23
CA ALA A 330 16.44 2.84 14.77
C ALA A 330 16.00 2.32 13.39
N GLY A 331 15.01 2.96 12.75
CA GLY A 331 14.44 2.53 11.47
C GLY A 331 13.18 1.67 11.58
N TYR A 332 12.68 1.40 12.80
CA TYR A 332 11.52 0.53 13.07
C TYR A 332 10.36 1.30 13.68
N PRO A 333 9.34 1.74 12.93
CA PRO A 333 8.26 2.54 13.50
C PRO A 333 7.10 1.70 14.09
N LEU A 334 7.07 0.37 13.90
CA LEU A 334 5.96 -0.47 14.39
C LEU A 334 5.99 -0.62 15.91
N ILE A 335 4.90 -0.25 16.58
CA ILE A 335 4.80 -0.16 18.06
C ILE A 335 5.23 -1.46 18.74
N LYS A 336 4.77 -2.62 18.26
CA LYS A 336 5.09 -3.92 18.88
C LYS A 336 6.59 -4.25 18.79
N HIS A 337 7.22 -3.94 17.66
CA HIS A 337 8.67 -4.05 17.49
C HIS A 337 9.42 -3.09 18.41
N CYS A 338 9.05 -1.81 18.41
CA CYS A 338 9.60 -0.79 19.29
C CYS A 338 9.60 -1.23 20.76
N MET A 339 8.48 -1.80 21.22
CA MET A 339 8.36 -2.30 22.59
C MET A 339 9.30 -3.48 22.85
N ASN A 340 9.40 -4.45 21.94
CA ASN A 340 10.35 -5.57 22.10
C ASN A 340 11.80 -5.08 22.10
N GLN A 341 12.18 -4.10 21.28
CA GLN A 341 13.52 -3.50 21.31
C GLN A 341 13.86 -2.90 22.67
N GLY A 342 12.89 -2.21 23.30
CA GLY A 342 13.08 -1.69 24.65
C GLY A 342 13.34 -2.78 25.69
N TYR A 343 12.62 -3.90 25.61
CA TYR A 343 12.86 -5.05 26.47
C TYR A 343 14.26 -5.64 26.24
N ASP A 344 14.63 -5.85 24.97
CA ASP A 344 15.87 -6.53 24.58
C ASP A 344 17.12 -5.77 25.00
N VAL A 345 17.13 -4.46 24.79
CA VAL A 345 18.27 -3.61 25.17
C VAL A 345 18.52 -3.65 26.68
N ILE A 346 17.46 -3.67 27.48
CA ILE A 346 17.60 -3.69 28.94
C ILE A 346 18.08 -5.06 29.43
N GLU A 347 17.57 -6.14 28.87
CA GLU A 347 18.10 -7.49 29.12
C GLU A 347 19.59 -7.58 28.79
N PHE A 348 20.00 -7.04 27.65
CA PHE A 348 21.41 -7.00 27.23
C PHE A 348 22.26 -6.18 28.22
N ILE A 349 21.82 -4.98 28.62
CA ILE A 349 22.50 -4.14 29.63
C ILE A 349 22.60 -4.85 30.99
N ASN A 350 21.63 -5.72 31.31
CA ASN A 350 21.61 -6.56 32.51
C ASN A 350 22.50 -7.81 32.39
N GLY A 351 23.19 -8.01 31.27
CA GLY A 351 24.13 -9.11 31.03
C GLY A 351 23.54 -10.32 30.31
N ASN A 352 22.28 -10.27 29.85
CA ASN A 352 21.68 -11.33 29.04
C ASN A 352 22.08 -11.20 27.57
N THR A 353 23.34 -11.51 27.27
CA THR A 353 23.91 -11.40 25.92
C THR A 353 23.50 -12.53 24.97
N GLU A 354 22.88 -13.59 25.49
CA GLU A 354 22.35 -14.72 24.71
C GLU A 354 20.91 -14.50 24.25
N LEU A 355 20.27 -13.40 24.65
CA LEU A 355 18.89 -13.11 24.27
C LEU A 355 18.74 -12.92 22.76
N LYS A 356 18.03 -13.86 22.14
CA LYS A 356 17.64 -13.76 20.74
C LYS A 356 16.53 -12.72 20.54
N PRO A 357 16.50 -12.01 19.40
CA PRO A 357 15.37 -11.15 19.03
C PRO A 357 14.02 -11.89 19.01
N ALA A 358 12.91 -11.17 19.20
CA ALA A 358 11.59 -11.78 19.43
C ALA A 358 11.02 -12.45 18.18
N ASP A 359 11.49 -12.01 17.02
CA ASP A 359 11.22 -12.56 15.71
C ASP A 359 12.14 -13.75 15.36
N GLU A 360 13.21 -14.01 16.12
CA GLU A 360 14.17 -15.07 15.82
C GLU A 360 13.50 -16.45 15.67
N PRO A 361 12.61 -16.91 16.57
CA PRO A 361 11.96 -18.22 16.40
C PRO A 361 11.10 -18.32 15.13
N ILE A 362 10.52 -17.18 14.71
CA ILE A 362 9.69 -17.11 13.50
C ILE A 362 10.59 -17.24 12.26
N LEU A 363 11.73 -16.54 12.25
CA LEU A 363 12.70 -16.61 11.16
C LEU A 363 13.41 -17.97 11.11
N GLU A 364 13.77 -18.55 12.25
CA GLU A 364 14.30 -19.92 12.34
C GLU A 364 13.32 -20.94 11.75
N ALA A 365 12.02 -20.79 12.02
CA ALA A 365 11.00 -21.65 11.43
C ALA A 365 10.94 -21.50 9.90
N LYS A 366 11.02 -20.27 9.38
CA LYS A 366 11.05 -19.99 7.93
C LYS A 366 12.29 -20.52 7.23
N PHE A 367 13.43 -20.52 7.91
CA PHE A 367 14.71 -20.95 7.33
C PHE A 367 15.06 -22.42 7.58
N ARG A 368 14.23 -23.14 8.35
CA ARG A 368 14.47 -24.53 8.76
C ARG A 368 14.72 -25.48 7.59
N ASP A 369 13.95 -25.30 6.52
CA ASP A 369 13.95 -26.19 5.35
C ASP A 369 14.96 -25.74 4.26
N LEU A 370 15.74 -24.69 4.51
CA LEU A 370 16.78 -24.22 3.60
C LEU A 370 18.05 -25.08 3.71
N PRO A 371 18.79 -25.27 2.61
CA PRO A 371 19.98 -26.11 2.61
C PRO A 371 21.15 -25.43 3.31
N GLY A 372 21.77 -26.14 4.26
CA GLY A 372 22.93 -25.65 5.02
C GLY A 372 22.55 -25.22 6.44
N ARG A 373 23.46 -25.46 7.39
CA ARG A 373 23.27 -25.06 8.79
C ARG A 373 23.80 -23.65 8.99
N LYS A 374 23.00 -22.66 8.61
CA LYS A 374 23.28 -21.23 8.83
C LYS A 374 22.38 -20.67 9.93
N SER A 375 22.90 -19.72 10.68
CA SER A 375 22.13 -18.87 11.59
C SER A 375 21.14 -17.98 10.81
N VAL A 376 20.15 -17.42 11.51
CA VAL A 376 19.21 -16.45 10.93
C VAL A 376 19.96 -15.26 10.33
N ALA A 377 20.98 -14.74 11.01
CA ALA A 377 21.77 -13.61 10.52
C ALA A 377 22.47 -13.93 9.19
N GLU A 378 23.15 -15.08 9.11
CA GLU A 378 23.82 -15.53 7.88
C GLU A 378 22.84 -15.75 6.73
N TRP A 379 21.63 -16.26 7.02
CA TRP A 379 20.59 -16.38 6.01
C TRP A 379 20.12 -15.01 5.51
N LEU A 380 19.84 -14.07 6.42
CA LEU A 380 19.39 -12.74 6.05
C LEU A 380 20.43 -12.02 5.20
N ASP A 381 21.71 -12.12 5.53
CA ASP A 381 22.79 -11.54 4.72
C ASP A 381 22.90 -12.18 3.34
N LEU A 382 22.83 -13.52 3.24
CA LEU A 382 22.84 -14.22 1.96
C LEU A 382 21.67 -13.76 1.06
N LEU A 383 20.46 -13.71 1.62
CA LEU A 383 19.28 -13.27 0.88
C LEU A 383 19.40 -11.81 0.46
N ARG A 384 19.89 -10.94 1.35
CA ARG A 384 20.08 -9.50 1.11
C ARG A 384 21.11 -9.22 0.04
N GLU A 385 22.21 -9.96 -0.01
CA GLU A 385 23.33 -9.74 -0.94
C GLU A 385 23.06 -10.34 -2.32
N ASN A 386 22.37 -11.48 -2.36
CA ASN A 386 22.14 -12.16 -3.62
C ASN A 386 20.91 -11.65 -4.37
N VAL A 387 19.94 -11.00 -3.70
CA VAL A 387 18.71 -10.52 -4.33
C VAL A 387 18.79 -9.03 -4.64
N THR A 388 18.75 -8.69 -5.93
CA THR A 388 18.91 -7.30 -6.42
C THR A 388 17.95 -6.31 -5.76
N ILE A 389 16.69 -6.71 -5.53
CA ILE A 389 15.67 -5.83 -4.93
C ILE A 389 15.83 -5.65 -3.41
N LEU A 390 16.69 -6.45 -2.75
CA LEU A 390 16.92 -6.41 -1.29
C LEU A 390 18.26 -5.75 -0.92
N ASN A 391 19.18 -5.57 -1.87
CA ASN A 391 20.52 -4.99 -1.65
C ASN A 391 20.54 -3.65 -0.88
N GLY A 392 19.49 -2.84 -1.00
CA GLY A 392 19.39 -1.53 -0.34
C GLY A 392 18.91 -1.55 1.11
N MET A 393 18.59 -2.74 1.65
CA MET A 393 18.05 -2.89 3.00
C MET A 393 19.16 -3.05 4.05
N ASN A 394 18.91 -2.57 5.27
CA ASN A 394 19.77 -2.88 6.41
C ASN A 394 19.36 -4.23 7.07
N PRO A 395 20.18 -4.79 7.98
CA PRO A 395 19.89 -6.10 8.60
C PRO A 395 18.55 -6.14 9.33
N LEU A 396 18.19 -5.07 10.05
CA LEU A 396 16.92 -5.00 10.73
C LEU A 396 15.75 -4.96 9.71
N GLN A 397 15.93 -4.27 8.57
CA GLN A 397 14.89 -4.12 7.52
C GLN A 397 14.62 -5.46 6.89
N MET A 398 15.69 -6.22 6.71
CA MET A 398 15.61 -7.59 6.24
C MET A 398 14.77 -8.47 7.19
N ARG A 399 14.93 -8.33 8.52
CA ARG A 399 14.15 -9.08 9.50
C ARG A 399 12.65 -8.81 9.40
N GLU A 400 12.25 -7.53 9.40
CA GLU A 400 10.84 -7.15 9.26
C GLU A 400 10.26 -7.61 7.92
N PHE A 401 11.00 -7.42 6.84
CA PHE A 401 10.56 -7.85 5.52
C PHE A 401 10.28 -9.36 5.45
N MET A 402 11.10 -10.16 6.14
CA MET A 402 10.92 -11.61 6.24
C MET A 402 9.77 -12.03 7.16
N LEU A 403 9.19 -11.13 7.96
CA LEU A 403 7.95 -11.44 8.69
C LEU A 403 6.74 -11.52 7.75
N ASP A 404 6.75 -10.76 6.65
CA ASP A 404 5.69 -10.72 5.63
C ASP A 404 6.06 -11.48 4.33
N SER A 405 7.20 -12.18 4.33
CA SER A 405 7.76 -12.94 3.20
C SER A 405 8.19 -14.35 3.65
N ASP A 406 8.38 -15.28 2.72
CA ASP A 406 8.80 -16.64 3.04
C ASP A 406 10.01 -17.07 2.21
N ALA A 407 10.84 -17.98 2.71
CA ALA A 407 12.00 -18.48 1.98
C ALA A 407 11.87 -20.00 1.80
N LYS A 408 11.98 -20.48 0.56
CA LYS A 408 11.77 -21.88 0.22
C LYS A 408 12.90 -22.41 -0.65
N PHE A 409 13.27 -23.65 -0.39
CA PHE A 409 14.18 -24.42 -1.22
C PHE A 409 13.40 -25.31 -2.18
N TYR A 410 13.83 -25.32 -3.44
CA TYR A 410 13.29 -26.13 -4.52
C TYR A 410 14.42 -26.97 -5.12
N ARG A 411 14.22 -28.27 -5.26
CA ARG A 411 15.14 -29.15 -5.98
C ARG A 411 14.99 -28.93 -7.48
N LYS A 412 16.04 -29.23 -8.23
CA LYS A 412 15.97 -29.24 -9.70
C LYS A 412 14.74 -30.03 -10.20
N GLY A 413 13.92 -29.37 -11.00
CA GLY A 413 12.70 -29.92 -11.58
C GLY A 413 11.43 -29.66 -10.78
N ASP A 414 11.52 -29.17 -9.55
CA ASP A 414 10.35 -28.82 -8.75
C ASP A 414 9.56 -27.67 -9.39
N VAL A 415 8.25 -27.79 -9.40
CA VAL A 415 7.33 -26.73 -9.87
C VAL A 415 7.16 -25.71 -8.75
N ILE A 416 7.50 -24.45 -9.02
CA ILE A 416 7.34 -23.34 -8.07
C ILE A 416 5.90 -22.81 -8.12
N PHE A 417 5.38 -22.61 -9.34
CA PHE A 417 3.96 -22.40 -9.58
C PHE A 417 3.58 -22.78 -11.01
N GLU A 418 2.31 -23.10 -11.20
CA GLU A 418 1.74 -23.47 -12.50
C GLU A 418 1.12 -22.26 -13.21
N ARG A 419 1.07 -22.34 -14.54
CA ARG A 419 0.27 -21.43 -15.36
C ARG A 419 -1.18 -21.45 -14.88
N SER A 420 -1.82 -20.27 -14.92
CA SER A 420 -3.18 -20.03 -14.47
C SER A 420 -3.40 -20.18 -12.95
N ALA A 421 -2.38 -20.54 -12.17
CA ALA A 421 -2.49 -20.56 -10.72
C ALA A 421 -2.85 -19.16 -10.18
N PRO A 422 -3.63 -19.08 -9.11
CA PRO A 422 -3.81 -17.84 -8.38
C PRO A 422 -2.51 -17.47 -7.67
N GLY A 423 -2.21 -16.18 -7.56
CA GLY A 423 -1.06 -15.76 -6.77
C GLY A 423 -0.83 -14.25 -6.82
N SER A 424 -0.75 -13.65 -5.64
CA SER A 424 -0.45 -12.23 -5.44
C SER A 424 0.93 -11.99 -4.84
N SER A 425 1.83 -12.97 -4.95
CA SER A 425 3.24 -12.88 -4.53
C SER A 425 4.16 -12.74 -5.75
N LEU A 426 5.31 -12.10 -5.57
CA LEU A 426 6.45 -12.22 -6.47
C LEU A 426 7.52 -13.08 -5.80
N PHE A 427 8.41 -13.67 -6.58
CA PHE A 427 9.51 -14.48 -6.09
C PHE A 427 10.83 -13.83 -6.45
N ALA A 428 11.80 -13.90 -5.54
CA ALA A 428 13.17 -13.48 -5.78
C ALA A 428 14.12 -14.67 -5.67
N ILE A 429 15.05 -14.81 -6.60
CA ILE A 429 15.98 -15.95 -6.65
C ILE A 429 17.23 -15.58 -5.86
N ALA A 430 17.38 -16.13 -4.66
CA ALA A 430 18.55 -15.90 -3.82
C ALA A 430 19.73 -16.81 -4.19
N GLN A 431 19.46 -18.00 -4.71
CA GLN A 431 20.49 -18.92 -5.21
C GLN A 431 19.91 -19.82 -6.30
N GLY A 432 20.71 -20.15 -7.31
CA GLY A 432 20.31 -21.02 -8.41
C GLY A 432 19.61 -20.29 -9.55
N SER A 433 18.77 -21.00 -10.30
CA SER A 433 18.06 -20.47 -11.45
C SER A 433 16.75 -21.22 -11.70
N VAL A 434 15.78 -20.53 -12.30
CA VAL A 434 14.47 -21.09 -12.65
C VAL A 434 14.29 -21.07 -14.16
N ALA A 435 13.44 -21.96 -14.66
CA ALA A 435 13.06 -22.06 -16.06
C ALA A 435 11.57 -21.76 -16.21
N VAL A 436 11.24 -20.79 -17.05
CA VAL A 436 9.86 -20.40 -17.38
C VAL A 436 9.40 -21.19 -18.61
N GLN A 437 8.38 -22.02 -18.46
CA GLN A 437 7.75 -22.75 -19.57
C GLN A 437 6.78 -21.82 -20.31
N ILE A 438 7.10 -21.47 -21.55
CA ILE A 438 6.35 -20.47 -22.33
C ILE A 438 5.24 -21.12 -23.17
N ASP A 439 5.47 -22.34 -23.65
CA ASP A 439 4.52 -23.07 -24.50
C ASP A 439 3.76 -24.12 -23.66
N PRO A 440 2.44 -23.98 -23.48
CA PRO A 440 1.67 -24.96 -22.72
C PRO A 440 1.58 -26.32 -23.42
N ASN A 441 1.83 -26.38 -24.72
CA ASN A 441 1.80 -27.61 -25.52
C ASN A 441 3.20 -28.23 -25.69
N ASP A 442 4.27 -27.51 -25.34
CA ASP A 442 5.65 -27.97 -25.46
C ASP A 442 6.47 -27.55 -24.23
N THR A 443 6.52 -28.45 -23.24
CA THR A 443 7.22 -28.25 -21.97
C THR A 443 8.74 -28.15 -22.11
N SER A 444 9.31 -28.41 -23.29
CA SER A 444 10.75 -28.31 -23.54
C SER A 444 11.22 -26.87 -23.81
N LYS A 445 10.31 -25.98 -24.19
CA LYS A 445 10.64 -24.57 -24.47
C LYS A 445 10.63 -23.76 -23.20
N THR A 446 11.82 -23.53 -22.66
CA THR A 446 12.02 -22.76 -21.43
C THR A 446 12.91 -21.53 -21.61
N VAL A 447 12.62 -20.46 -20.87
CA VAL A 447 13.52 -19.30 -20.72
C VAL A 447 14.10 -19.28 -19.30
N PRO A 448 15.45 -19.26 -19.14
CA PRO A 448 16.07 -19.24 -17.83
C PRO A 448 15.98 -17.85 -17.18
N ILE A 449 15.79 -17.82 -15.87
CA ILE A 449 15.94 -16.63 -15.02
C ILE A 449 16.97 -16.97 -13.95
N GLY A 450 18.07 -16.23 -13.95
CA GLY A 450 19.21 -16.48 -13.06
C GLY A 450 19.07 -15.82 -11.68
N GLN A 451 20.02 -16.17 -10.82
CA GLN A 451 20.18 -15.61 -9.47
C GLN A 451 20.10 -14.08 -9.45
N GLY A 452 19.50 -13.57 -8.38
CA GLY A 452 19.35 -12.16 -8.08
C GLY A 452 18.23 -11.44 -8.82
N SER A 453 17.61 -12.11 -9.79
CA SER A 453 16.40 -11.63 -10.46
C SER A 453 15.13 -12.01 -9.70
N ILE A 454 13.99 -11.50 -10.18
CA ILE A 454 12.65 -11.79 -9.65
C ILE A 454 11.77 -12.42 -10.73
N PHE A 455 10.71 -13.14 -10.33
CA PHE A 455 9.68 -13.68 -11.22
C PHE A 455 8.30 -13.71 -10.55
N GLY A 456 7.24 -13.83 -11.35
CA GLY A 456 5.86 -13.76 -10.86
C GLY A 456 5.36 -12.34 -10.54
N GLU A 457 6.15 -11.31 -10.80
CA GLU A 457 5.84 -9.89 -10.65
C GLU A 457 4.64 -9.45 -11.49
N VAL A 458 4.39 -10.10 -12.64
CA VAL A 458 3.25 -9.77 -13.50
C VAL A 458 1.93 -10.01 -12.76
N GLY A 459 1.78 -11.12 -12.03
CA GLY A 459 0.55 -11.37 -11.26
C GLY A 459 0.34 -10.36 -10.13
N LEU A 460 1.43 -9.82 -9.58
CA LEU A 460 1.38 -8.76 -8.58
C LEU A 460 0.96 -7.40 -9.16
N ILE A 461 1.54 -7.03 -10.31
CA ILE A 461 1.36 -5.72 -10.96
C ILE A 461 0.02 -5.68 -11.71
N SER A 462 -0.22 -6.68 -12.56
CA SER A 462 -1.40 -6.79 -13.42
C SER A 462 -2.62 -7.39 -12.70
N GLY A 463 -2.45 -8.03 -11.53
CA GLY A 463 -3.54 -8.71 -10.83
C GLY A 463 -4.06 -9.98 -11.52
N ARG A 464 -3.42 -10.38 -12.64
CA ARG A 464 -3.75 -11.55 -13.45
C ARG A 464 -3.25 -12.86 -12.85
N ARG A 465 -3.82 -13.96 -13.34
CA ARG A 465 -3.32 -15.32 -13.10
C ARG A 465 -1.89 -15.48 -13.63
N ARG A 466 -1.14 -16.46 -13.10
CA ARG A 466 0.23 -16.75 -13.54
C ARG A 466 0.27 -17.03 -15.06
N GLY A 467 1.03 -16.24 -15.81
CA GLY A 467 1.07 -16.36 -17.28
C GLY A 467 1.82 -17.58 -17.82
N ALA A 468 2.64 -18.22 -16.98
CA ALA A 468 3.49 -19.34 -17.35
C ALA A 468 3.73 -20.25 -16.12
N THR A 469 4.10 -21.51 -16.37
CA THR A 469 4.60 -22.41 -15.33
C THR A 469 6.08 -22.13 -15.10
N VAL A 470 6.50 -22.08 -13.83
CA VAL A 470 7.91 -21.87 -13.47
C VAL A 470 8.41 -23.07 -12.68
N ILE A 471 9.52 -23.63 -13.14
CA ILE A 471 10.18 -24.77 -12.52
C ILE A 471 11.61 -24.40 -12.11
N ALA A 472 12.14 -25.05 -11.09
CA ALA A 472 13.55 -24.90 -10.71
C ALA A 472 14.45 -25.56 -11.78
N ALA A 473 15.33 -24.77 -12.42
CA ALA A 473 16.24 -25.28 -13.45
C ALA A 473 17.44 -26.04 -12.83
N GLU A 474 17.79 -25.66 -11.61
CA GLU A 474 18.73 -26.30 -10.70
C GLU A 474 18.24 -26.15 -9.26
N ASP A 475 18.98 -26.67 -8.28
CA ASP A 475 18.65 -26.48 -6.87
C ASP A 475 18.62 -24.98 -6.53
N THR A 476 17.45 -24.50 -6.11
CA THR A 476 17.12 -23.08 -6.09
C THR A 476 16.56 -22.67 -4.73
N ILE A 477 17.01 -21.52 -4.22
CA ILE A 477 16.42 -20.86 -3.05
C ILE A 477 15.67 -19.62 -3.54
N CYS A 478 14.37 -19.57 -3.26
CA CYS A 478 13.55 -18.42 -3.57
C CYS A 478 12.98 -17.76 -2.31
N VAL A 479 12.91 -16.43 -2.32
CA VAL A 479 12.10 -15.66 -1.38
C VAL A 479 10.76 -15.34 -2.03
N GLU A 480 9.68 -15.89 -1.48
CA GLU A 480 8.31 -15.54 -1.82
C GLU A 480 7.89 -14.26 -1.08
N ILE A 481 7.59 -13.22 -1.84
CA ILE A 481 7.36 -11.86 -1.35
C ILE A 481 5.89 -11.52 -1.60
N SER A 482 5.14 -11.28 -0.52
CA SER A 482 3.73 -10.89 -0.60
C SER A 482 3.57 -9.51 -1.26
N ARG A 483 2.36 -9.21 -1.77
CA ARG A 483 2.02 -7.89 -2.32
C ARG A 483 2.34 -6.75 -1.35
N ASN A 484 1.96 -6.91 -0.08
CA ASN A 484 2.19 -5.89 0.93
C ASN A 484 3.68 -5.71 1.21
N ALA A 485 4.45 -6.81 1.29
CA ALA A 485 5.90 -6.74 1.44
C ALA A 485 6.57 -6.04 0.25
N ALA A 486 6.15 -6.36 -0.98
CA ALA A 486 6.67 -5.72 -2.19
C ALA A 486 6.33 -4.22 -2.26
N LEU A 487 5.10 -3.83 -1.89
CA LEU A 487 4.70 -2.41 -1.85
C LEU A 487 5.45 -1.63 -0.76
N LYS A 488 5.60 -2.21 0.44
CA LYS A 488 6.40 -1.63 1.53
C LYS A 488 7.85 -1.44 1.08
N LEU A 489 8.46 -2.47 0.49
CA LEU A 489 9.82 -2.44 -0.03
C LEU A 489 10.01 -1.31 -1.05
N GLN A 490 9.11 -1.17 -2.02
CA GLN A 490 9.18 -0.10 -3.02
C GLN A 490 9.03 1.31 -2.41
N SER A 491 8.24 1.44 -1.35
CA SER A 491 8.04 2.72 -0.66
C SER A 491 9.23 3.13 0.22
N GLN A 492 9.92 2.15 0.81
CA GLN A 492 11.02 2.38 1.74
C GLN A 492 12.39 2.38 1.06
N VAL A 493 12.53 1.67 -0.06
CA VAL A 493 13.81 1.43 -0.74
C VAL A 493 13.70 1.87 -2.21
N PRO A 494 14.09 3.11 -2.56
CA PRO A 494 13.97 3.63 -3.93
C PRO A 494 14.72 2.80 -4.98
N THR A 495 15.85 2.17 -4.61
CA THR A 495 16.60 1.28 -5.50
C THR A 495 15.82 0.01 -5.84
N ALA A 496 15.06 -0.54 -4.89
CA ALA A 496 14.20 -1.69 -5.10
C ALA A 496 13.07 -1.37 -6.08
N LYS A 497 12.43 -0.20 -5.94
CA LYS A 497 11.39 0.27 -6.88
C LYS A 497 11.89 0.32 -8.33
N LYS A 498 13.04 0.96 -8.56
CA LYS A 498 13.65 1.05 -9.89
C LYS A 498 14.00 -0.33 -10.46
N ALA A 499 14.52 -1.24 -9.63
CA ALA A 499 14.86 -2.60 -10.04
C ALA A 499 13.61 -3.41 -10.44
N ILE A 500 12.53 -3.34 -9.66
CA ILE A 500 11.25 -4.01 -9.96
C ILE A 500 10.66 -3.47 -11.26
N GLU A 501 10.60 -2.14 -11.43
CA GLU A 501 10.07 -1.51 -12.65
C GLU A 501 10.86 -1.97 -13.87
N ARG A 502 12.19 -1.90 -13.85
CA ARG A 502 13.07 -2.34 -14.94
C ARG A 502 12.84 -3.81 -15.32
N ILE A 503 12.91 -4.73 -14.34
CA ILE A 503 12.76 -6.17 -14.58
C ILE A 503 11.37 -6.48 -15.13
N SER A 504 10.32 -5.85 -14.58
CA SER A 504 8.94 -6.06 -15.03
C SER A 504 8.70 -5.56 -16.46
N THR A 505 9.28 -4.41 -16.82
CA THR A 505 9.19 -3.86 -18.18
C THR A 505 9.91 -4.75 -19.17
N GLU A 506 11.18 -5.09 -18.90
CA GLU A 506 11.98 -5.97 -19.75
C GLU A 506 11.24 -7.28 -20.04
N ARG A 507 10.71 -7.94 -18.99
CA ARG A 507 10.00 -9.21 -19.15
C ARG A 507 8.70 -9.09 -19.94
N LEU A 508 7.90 -8.05 -19.68
CA LEU A 508 6.66 -7.83 -20.41
C LEU A 508 6.94 -7.65 -21.92
N LEU A 509 7.97 -6.88 -22.28
CA LEU A 509 8.36 -6.68 -23.67
C LEU A 509 8.85 -7.97 -24.33
N LEU A 510 9.69 -8.76 -23.64
CA LEU A 510 10.15 -10.06 -24.15
C LEU A 510 9.00 -11.04 -24.37
N GLN A 511 8.03 -11.07 -23.46
CA GLN A 511 6.85 -11.94 -23.58
C GLN A 511 5.95 -11.53 -24.75
N MET A 512 5.73 -10.22 -24.92
CA MET A 512 4.83 -9.69 -25.95
C MET A 512 5.40 -9.84 -27.37
N PHE A 513 6.66 -9.47 -27.56
CA PHE A 513 7.31 -9.46 -28.87
C PHE A 513 8.03 -10.79 -29.19
N GLY A 514 7.75 -11.85 -28.42
CA GLY A 514 8.51 -13.08 -28.44
C GLY A 514 8.48 -13.86 -29.75
N SER A 515 9.62 -13.87 -30.45
CA SER A 515 10.30 -15.06 -30.99
C SER A 515 11.79 -14.74 -31.22
N GLY A 516 12.65 -15.05 -30.23
CA GLY A 516 14.12 -14.99 -30.37
C GLY A 516 14.82 -13.73 -29.81
N LEU A 517 14.08 -12.78 -29.23
CA LEU A 517 14.67 -11.61 -28.55
C LEU A 517 15.33 -12.01 -27.24
N LYS A 518 16.53 -11.49 -27.00
CA LYS A 518 17.27 -11.55 -25.74
C LYS A 518 17.12 -10.22 -24.99
N PRO A 519 17.39 -10.20 -23.66
CA PRO A 519 17.39 -8.96 -22.88
C PRO A 519 18.23 -7.84 -23.51
N ASP A 520 19.38 -8.18 -24.10
CA ASP A 520 20.26 -7.21 -24.77
C ASP A 520 19.62 -6.55 -26.00
N ASP A 521 18.76 -7.27 -26.73
CA ASP A 521 18.11 -6.77 -27.95
C ASP A 521 17.11 -5.65 -27.64
N ILE A 522 16.55 -5.62 -26.42
CA ILE A 522 15.56 -4.63 -25.99
C ILE A 522 16.10 -3.65 -24.94
N ALA A 523 17.40 -3.70 -24.62
CA ALA A 523 18.00 -2.89 -23.56
C ALA A 523 17.79 -1.38 -23.79
N GLU A 524 17.99 -0.90 -25.01
CA GLU A 524 17.75 0.50 -25.40
C GLU A 524 16.26 0.88 -25.24
N VAL A 525 15.35 -0.03 -25.62
CA VAL A 525 13.89 0.18 -25.50
C VAL A 525 13.48 0.28 -24.03
N VAL A 526 13.97 -0.63 -23.18
CA VAL A 526 13.68 -0.62 -21.74
C VAL A 526 14.22 0.67 -21.10
N GLN A 527 15.44 1.09 -21.46
CA GLN A 527 16.09 2.27 -20.89
C GLN A 527 15.37 3.58 -21.25
N THR A 528 14.85 3.67 -22.47
CA THR A 528 14.15 4.87 -22.99
C THR A 528 12.65 4.88 -22.69
N SER A 529 12.09 3.73 -22.30
CA SER A 529 10.67 3.60 -21.96
C SER A 529 10.25 4.44 -20.74
N LYS A 530 9.01 4.92 -20.76
CA LYS A 530 8.43 5.71 -19.65
C LYS A 530 7.12 5.08 -19.21
N ILE A 531 7.00 4.81 -17.92
CA ILE A 531 5.72 4.40 -17.32
C ILE A 531 4.86 5.65 -17.11
N ARG A 532 3.66 5.67 -17.69
CA ARG A 532 2.68 6.74 -17.55
C ARG A 532 1.42 6.22 -16.88
N GLN A 533 0.91 6.98 -15.92
CA GLN A 533 -0.40 6.79 -15.32
C GLN A 533 -1.44 7.50 -16.20
N ILE A 534 -2.50 6.80 -16.57
CA ILE A 534 -3.56 7.28 -17.46
C ILE A 534 -4.89 7.20 -16.71
N LYS A 535 -5.65 8.29 -16.74
CA LYS A 535 -6.94 8.39 -16.04
C LYS A 535 -8.06 7.78 -16.87
N PRO A 536 -9.17 7.32 -16.26
CA PRO A 536 -10.36 6.96 -17.01
C PRO A 536 -10.76 8.07 -18.00
N GLY A 537 -11.01 7.70 -19.26
CA GLY A 537 -11.35 8.60 -20.36
C GLY A 537 -10.18 9.32 -21.03
N GLU A 538 -8.97 9.32 -20.44
CA GLU A 538 -7.80 9.99 -21.02
C GLU A 538 -7.28 9.21 -22.25
N ALA A 539 -7.12 9.92 -23.37
CA ALA A 539 -6.61 9.35 -24.63
C ALA A 539 -5.08 9.29 -24.65
N ILE A 540 -4.53 8.11 -24.93
CA ILE A 540 -3.09 7.92 -25.19
C ILE A 540 -2.73 8.10 -26.67
N LEU A 541 -3.72 7.90 -27.55
CA LEU A 541 -3.64 8.13 -29.00
C LEU A 541 -4.95 8.79 -29.43
N LYS A 542 -4.91 9.79 -30.30
CA LYS A 542 -6.12 10.33 -30.94
C LYS A 542 -6.07 10.09 -32.44
N GLU A 543 -7.23 9.79 -33.02
CA GLU A 543 -7.39 9.65 -34.46
C GLU A 543 -6.90 10.91 -35.18
N GLY A 544 -6.14 10.73 -36.26
CA GLY A 544 -5.60 11.82 -37.07
C GLY A 544 -4.30 12.44 -36.57
N ASP A 545 -3.87 12.15 -35.33
CA ASP A 545 -2.61 12.66 -34.79
C ASP A 545 -1.39 12.06 -35.53
N GLU A 546 -0.28 12.80 -35.53
CA GLU A 546 1.03 12.32 -35.96
C GLU A 546 1.80 11.81 -34.73
N GLY A 547 2.48 10.66 -34.86
CA GLY A 547 3.30 10.11 -33.79
C GLY A 547 3.80 8.70 -34.10
N ASN A 548 5.00 8.37 -33.62
CA ASN A 548 5.67 7.09 -33.83
C ASN A 548 5.74 6.23 -32.56
N GLU A 549 5.26 6.75 -31.42
CA GLU A 549 5.33 6.06 -30.13
C GLU A 549 4.42 4.84 -30.10
N ILE A 550 4.85 3.84 -29.34
CA ILE A 550 4.09 2.63 -29.04
C ILE A 550 3.73 2.63 -27.57
N TYR A 551 2.54 2.15 -27.26
CA TYR A 551 2.07 2.02 -25.89
C TYR A 551 1.77 0.56 -25.59
N VAL A 552 2.36 0.05 -24.52
CA VAL A 552 2.04 -1.26 -23.94
C VAL A 552 1.19 -1.04 -22.69
N ILE A 553 0.01 -1.66 -22.63
CA ILE A 553 -0.89 -1.56 -21.48
C ILE A 553 -0.35 -2.47 -20.38
N ARG A 554 0.12 -1.90 -19.27
CA ARG A 554 0.73 -2.63 -18.15
C ARG A 554 -0.30 -2.99 -17.08
N VAL A 555 -1.21 -2.06 -16.78
CA VAL A 555 -2.25 -2.13 -15.75
C VAL A 555 -3.50 -1.50 -16.33
N GLY A 556 -4.67 -2.07 -16.02
CA GLY A 556 -5.97 -1.56 -16.48
C GLY A 556 -6.27 -1.91 -17.94
N SER A 557 -7.07 -1.06 -18.58
CA SER A 557 -7.67 -1.37 -19.88
C SER A 557 -7.94 -0.12 -20.72
N MET A 558 -7.89 -0.28 -22.02
CA MET A 558 -8.20 0.76 -23.00
C MET A 558 -9.36 0.37 -23.88
N ILE A 559 -9.98 1.35 -24.51
CA ILE A 559 -10.97 1.19 -25.57
C ILE A 559 -10.47 1.90 -26.82
N VAL A 560 -10.71 1.26 -27.96
CA VAL A 560 -10.41 1.80 -29.29
C VAL A 560 -11.71 2.29 -29.89
N GLU A 561 -11.74 3.55 -30.29
CA GLU A 561 -12.91 4.21 -30.87
C GLU A 561 -12.51 4.92 -32.16
N LYS A 562 -13.46 5.02 -33.08
CA LYS A 562 -13.31 5.79 -34.33
C LYS A 562 -14.47 6.75 -34.51
N GLU A 563 -14.19 7.94 -35.01
CA GLU A 563 -15.24 8.92 -35.28
C GLU A 563 -15.94 8.62 -36.62
N ILE A 564 -17.20 8.20 -36.56
CA ILE A 564 -18.00 7.85 -37.74
C ILE A 564 -19.29 8.65 -37.70
N GLY A 565 -19.49 9.54 -38.69
CA GLY A 565 -20.70 10.35 -38.78
C GLY A 565 -20.86 11.35 -37.62
N GLY A 566 -19.75 11.79 -37.01
CA GLY A 566 -19.75 12.71 -35.86
C GLY A 566 -20.05 12.05 -34.51
N LYS A 567 -20.10 10.71 -34.45
CA LYS A 567 -20.22 9.95 -33.20
C LYS A 567 -19.01 9.04 -32.99
N PRO A 568 -18.51 8.88 -31.75
CA PRO A 568 -17.50 7.88 -31.44
C PRO A 568 -18.12 6.48 -31.49
N VAL A 569 -17.60 5.63 -32.38
CA VAL A 569 -17.98 4.23 -32.51
C VAL A 569 -16.93 3.36 -31.84
N PHE A 570 -17.36 2.52 -30.90
CA PHE A 570 -16.48 1.55 -30.24
C PHE A 570 -16.05 0.46 -31.23
N LEU A 571 -14.75 0.24 -31.35
CA LEU A 571 -14.17 -0.78 -32.24
C LEU A 571 -13.70 -2.01 -31.47
N SER A 572 -12.96 -1.82 -30.38
CA SER A 572 -12.41 -2.93 -29.61
C SER A 572 -12.03 -2.55 -28.19
N TYR A 573 -12.02 -3.55 -27.31
CA TYR A 573 -11.51 -3.47 -25.95
C TYR A 573 -10.08 -4.02 -25.91
N LEU A 574 -9.19 -3.33 -25.19
CA LEU A 574 -7.79 -3.70 -25.06
C LEU A 574 -7.44 -3.88 -23.58
N PRO A 575 -7.30 -5.12 -23.10
CA PRO A 575 -6.88 -5.37 -21.73
C PRO A 575 -5.37 -5.12 -21.58
N ALA A 576 -4.86 -5.13 -20.34
CA ALA A 576 -3.42 -5.17 -20.07
C ALA A 576 -2.71 -6.28 -20.88
N GLY A 577 -1.41 -6.16 -21.10
CA GLY A 577 -0.64 -7.01 -22.00
C GLY A 577 -0.90 -6.78 -23.50
N SER A 578 -1.84 -5.91 -23.87
CA SER A 578 -2.00 -5.47 -25.27
C SER A 578 -1.08 -4.29 -25.59
N TYR A 579 -0.76 -4.10 -26.87
CA TYR A 579 -0.06 -2.91 -27.36
C TYR A 579 -0.79 -2.23 -28.52
N VAL A 580 -0.54 -0.93 -28.66
CA VAL A 580 -1.10 -0.07 -29.71
C VAL A 580 -0.09 0.94 -30.23
N GLY A 581 -0.38 1.50 -31.39
CA GLY A 581 0.42 2.53 -32.04
C GLY A 581 1.34 1.98 -33.14
N GLU A 582 1.37 0.66 -33.32
CA GLU A 582 2.22 -0.04 -34.29
C GLU A 582 1.90 0.32 -35.74
N MET A 583 0.63 0.64 -36.04
CA MET A 583 0.19 0.97 -37.41
C MET A 583 0.93 2.18 -37.98
N ALA A 584 0.99 3.27 -37.21
CA ALA A 584 1.64 4.50 -37.64
C ALA A 584 3.16 4.31 -37.79
N LEU A 585 3.77 3.47 -36.94
CA LEU A 585 5.20 3.16 -37.02
C LEU A 585 5.54 2.27 -38.23
N ILE A 586 4.73 1.24 -38.52
CA ILE A 586 5.04 0.21 -39.54
C ILE A 586 4.55 0.61 -40.93
N ALA A 587 3.31 1.07 -41.06
CA ALA A 587 2.70 1.44 -42.33
C ALA A 587 2.93 2.91 -42.70
N GLY A 588 3.36 3.73 -41.75
CA GLY A 588 3.42 5.18 -41.90
C GLY A 588 2.03 5.83 -41.86
N GLY A 589 2.00 7.16 -41.82
CA GLY A 589 0.76 7.95 -41.78
C GLY A 589 0.30 8.33 -40.38
N ARG A 590 -0.96 8.77 -40.29
CA ARG A 590 -1.58 9.27 -39.04
C ARG A 590 -2.19 8.14 -38.23
N ARG A 591 -2.42 8.38 -36.94
CA ARG A 591 -3.16 7.45 -36.07
C ARG A 591 -4.56 7.20 -36.65
N THR A 592 -4.96 5.94 -36.76
CA THR A 592 -6.19 5.51 -37.46
C THR A 592 -7.43 5.46 -36.58
N ALA A 593 -7.26 5.52 -35.26
CA ALA A 593 -8.31 5.46 -34.27
C ALA A 593 -7.84 6.14 -32.98
N THR A 594 -8.79 6.54 -32.14
CA THR A 594 -8.54 7.05 -30.79
C THR A 594 -8.44 5.87 -29.83
N VAL A 595 -7.43 5.87 -28.96
CA VAL A 595 -7.27 4.89 -27.88
C VAL A 595 -7.27 5.62 -26.55
N LYS A 596 -8.24 5.31 -25.69
CA LYS A 596 -8.40 5.96 -24.38
C LYS A 596 -8.63 4.95 -23.27
N ALA A 597 -8.27 5.33 -22.06
CA ALA A 597 -8.40 4.48 -20.88
C ALA A 597 -9.87 4.25 -20.51
N ALA A 598 -10.26 2.99 -20.35
CA ALA A 598 -11.59 2.62 -19.83
C ALA A 598 -11.64 2.79 -18.31
N ILE A 599 -10.53 2.43 -17.65
CA ILE A 599 -10.31 2.58 -16.20
C ILE A 599 -8.96 3.23 -15.94
N LYS A 600 -8.65 3.52 -14.67
CA LYS A 600 -7.31 3.95 -14.28
C LYS A 600 -6.29 2.90 -14.74
N SER A 601 -5.34 3.34 -15.54
CA SER A 601 -4.43 2.44 -16.26
C SER A 601 -2.98 2.91 -16.14
N GLU A 602 -2.04 1.97 -16.29
CA GLU A 602 -0.62 2.28 -16.49
C GLU A 602 -0.20 1.80 -17.88
N VAL A 603 0.50 2.66 -18.62
CA VAL A 603 1.08 2.30 -19.91
C VAL A 603 2.58 2.49 -19.90
N ILE A 604 3.28 1.61 -20.61
CA ILE A 604 4.69 1.79 -20.95
C ILE A 604 4.71 2.46 -22.31
N GLN A 605 5.10 3.73 -22.32
CA GLN A 605 5.38 4.47 -23.55
C GLN A 605 6.77 4.09 -24.04
N ILE A 606 6.83 3.55 -25.23
CA ILE A 606 8.05 3.11 -25.92
C ILE A 606 8.38 4.10 -27.01
N ASP A 607 9.66 4.47 -27.10
CA ASP A 607 10.19 5.26 -28.19
C ASP A 607 10.11 4.50 -29.51
N GLY A 608 9.49 5.14 -30.51
CA GLY A 608 9.24 4.51 -31.82
C GLY A 608 10.51 4.17 -32.58
N ASP A 609 11.55 5.00 -32.48
CA ASP A 609 12.80 4.81 -33.20
C ASP A 609 13.61 3.67 -32.58
N ALA A 610 13.67 3.60 -31.25
CA ALA A 610 14.27 2.48 -30.53
C ALA A 610 13.57 1.15 -30.89
N PHE A 611 12.24 1.13 -30.94
CA PHE A 611 11.51 -0.08 -31.32
C PHE A 611 11.68 -0.45 -32.79
N LYS A 612 11.75 0.53 -33.68
CA LYS A 612 11.98 0.30 -35.11
C LYS A 612 13.32 -0.37 -35.38
N LYS A 613 14.39 0.02 -34.66
CA LYS A 613 15.69 -0.67 -34.72
C LYS A 613 15.58 -2.15 -34.36
N VAL A 614 14.78 -2.49 -33.34
CA VAL A 614 14.51 -3.88 -32.95
C VAL A 614 13.76 -4.63 -34.06
N LEU A 615 12.74 -4.01 -34.67
CA LEU A 615 12.00 -4.60 -35.79
C LEU A 615 12.89 -4.86 -37.02
N GLU A 616 13.82 -3.95 -37.31
CA GLU A 616 14.77 -4.07 -38.42
C GLU A 616 15.81 -5.18 -38.17
N ALA A 617 16.27 -5.32 -36.92
CA ALA A 617 17.19 -6.38 -36.52
C ALA A 617 16.54 -7.78 -36.48
N HIS A 618 15.21 -7.86 -36.30
CA HIS A 618 14.47 -9.12 -36.17
C HIS A 618 13.30 -9.23 -37.17
N PRO A 619 13.56 -9.66 -38.43
CA PRO A 619 12.53 -9.72 -39.49
C PRO A 619 11.28 -10.55 -39.18
N GLU A 620 11.42 -11.62 -38.40
CA GLU A 620 10.27 -12.45 -37.98
C GLU A 620 9.30 -11.70 -37.08
N LEU A 621 9.81 -10.82 -36.19
CA LEU A 621 8.99 -9.96 -35.36
C LEU A 621 8.21 -8.97 -36.22
N LEU A 622 8.85 -8.34 -37.21
CA LEU A 622 8.19 -7.45 -38.16
C LEU A 622 7.06 -8.16 -38.93
N LYS A 623 7.28 -9.40 -39.36
CA LYS A 623 6.28 -10.20 -40.07
C LYS A 623 5.07 -10.54 -39.19
N ARG A 624 5.28 -10.81 -37.90
CA ARG A 624 4.20 -11.01 -36.93
C ARG A 624 3.43 -9.72 -36.69
N ALA A 625 4.12 -8.63 -36.41
CA ALA A 625 3.50 -7.31 -36.20
C ALA A 625 2.65 -6.88 -37.40
N LYS A 626 3.11 -7.13 -38.63
CA LYS A 626 2.32 -6.88 -39.86
C LYS A 626 1.05 -7.75 -39.96
N ARG A 627 1.06 -8.99 -39.46
CA ARG A 627 -0.12 -9.86 -39.43
C ARG A 627 -1.16 -9.36 -38.43
N ASP A 628 -0.73 -9.03 -37.22
CA ASP A 628 -1.61 -8.49 -36.17
C ASP A 628 -2.22 -7.15 -36.62
N MET A 629 -1.43 -6.33 -37.34
CA MET A 629 -1.87 -5.09 -37.96
C MET A 629 -2.96 -5.30 -39.02
N ALA A 630 -2.82 -6.30 -39.90
CA ALA A 630 -3.78 -6.58 -40.96
C ALA A 630 -5.16 -6.94 -40.39
N SER A 631 -5.21 -7.78 -39.34
CA SER A 631 -6.48 -8.12 -38.68
C SER A 631 -7.20 -6.89 -38.11
N ARG A 632 -6.45 -5.91 -37.57
CA ARG A 632 -7.03 -4.64 -37.08
C ARG A 632 -7.52 -3.76 -38.23
N GLN A 633 -6.81 -3.74 -39.36
CA GLN A 633 -7.23 -3.00 -40.56
C GLN A 633 -8.54 -3.56 -41.14
N ASP A 634 -8.70 -4.88 -41.17
CA ASP A 634 -9.91 -5.54 -41.66
C ASP A 634 -11.15 -5.17 -40.83
N ILE A 635 -11.02 -5.15 -39.49
CA ILE A 635 -12.09 -4.72 -38.58
C ILE A 635 -12.47 -3.25 -38.84
N ASN A 636 -11.49 -2.36 -38.95
CA ASN A 636 -11.72 -0.95 -39.21
C ASN A 636 -12.40 -0.73 -40.57
N ALA A 637 -11.98 -1.48 -41.59
CA ALA A 637 -12.57 -1.42 -42.93
C ALA A 637 -14.02 -1.96 -42.95
N PHE A 638 -14.29 -3.06 -42.24
CA PHE A 638 -15.63 -3.63 -42.12
C PHE A 638 -16.62 -2.66 -41.47
N ILE A 639 -16.22 -2.00 -40.38
CA ILE A 639 -17.08 -1.02 -39.69
C ILE A 639 -17.32 0.21 -40.58
N GLU A 640 -16.29 0.72 -41.27
CA GLU A 640 -16.45 1.86 -42.18
C GLU A 640 -17.39 1.54 -43.35
N ALA A 641 -17.29 0.32 -43.93
CA ALA A 641 -18.15 -0.12 -45.03
C ALA A 641 -19.63 -0.23 -44.66
N LYS A 642 -19.97 -0.31 -43.37
CA LYS A 642 -21.33 -0.47 -42.85
C LYS A 642 -21.96 0.82 -42.30
N LYS A 643 -21.28 1.96 -42.44
CA LYS A 643 -21.69 3.29 -41.94
C LYS A 643 -23.12 3.70 -42.31
N ASP A 644 -23.59 3.31 -43.49
CA ASP A 644 -24.92 3.73 -43.99
C ASP A 644 -26.05 2.72 -43.74
N SER A 645 -25.74 1.49 -43.29
CA SER A 645 -26.72 0.39 -43.21
C SER A 645 -27.15 0.02 -41.78
N PHE A 646 -26.45 0.49 -40.75
CA PHE A 646 -26.61 0.01 -39.36
C PHE A 646 -26.66 1.13 -38.31
N SER A 647 -27.28 2.29 -38.60
CA SER A 647 -27.34 3.39 -37.61
C SER A 647 -27.91 2.95 -36.26
N GLY A 648 -29.01 2.18 -36.24
CA GLY A 648 -29.64 1.71 -34.99
C GLY A 648 -28.86 0.63 -34.24
N VAL A 649 -28.23 -0.32 -34.95
CA VAL A 649 -27.50 -1.44 -34.33
C VAL A 649 -26.15 -0.97 -33.82
N VAL A 650 -25.41 -0.15 -34.58
CA VAL A 650 -24.14 0.42 -34.12
C VAL A 650 -24.36 1.33 -32.91
N ASP A 651 -25.44 2.12 -32.90
CA ASP A 651 -25.83 2.95 -31.75
C ASP A 651 -26.18 2.07 -30.52
N MET A 652 -26.91 0.96 -30.70
CA MET A 652 -27.25 0.03 -29.61
C MET A 652 -26.01 -0.67 -29.04
N TYR A 653 -25.13 -1.22 -29.90
CA TYR A 653 -23.90 -1.88 -29.49
C TYR A 653 -22.95 -0.93 -28.77
N SER A 654 -22.79 0.30 -29.29
CA SER A 654 -21.97 1.32 -28.65
C SER A 654 -22.58 1.77 -27.32
N GLY A 655 -23.91 1.89 -27.24
CA GLY A 655 -24.63 2.21 -26.01
C GLY A 655 -24.46 1.15 -24.92
N VAL A 656 -24.65 -0.12 -25.26
CA VAL A 656 -24.46 -1.25 -24.34
C VAL A 656 -22.99 -1.35 -23.90
N ALA A 657 -22.04 -1.27 -24.84
CA ALA A 657 -20.62 -1.31 -24.50
C ALA A 657 -20.20 -0.16 -23.56
N ASN A 658 -20.65 1.07 -23.83
CA ASN A 658 -20.39 2.23 -22.96
C ASN A 658 -21.01 2.05 -21.58
N PHE A 659 -22.28 1.62 -21.51
CA PHE A 659 -22.95 1.35 -20.24
C PHE A 659 -22.14 0.37 -19.37
N LEU A 660 -21.61 -0.69 -19.96
CA LEU A 660 -20.90 -1.73 -19.21
C LEU A 660 -19.52 -1.27 -18.77
N VAL A 661 -18.81 -0.52 -19.62
CA VAL A 661 -17.54 0.13 -19.26
C VAL A 661 -17.74 1.11 -18.10
N GLU A 662 -18.75 1.98 -18.17
CA GLU A 662 -19.11 2.91 -17.09
C GLU A 662 -19.48 2.21 -15.79
N ASN A 663 -20.08 1.02 -15.90
CA ASN A 663 -20.41 0.17 -14.76
C ASN A 663 -19.26 -0.76 -14.38
N GLY A 664 -18.02 -0.49 -14.76
CA GLY A 664 -16.83 -1.15 -14.21
C GLY A 664 -16.56 -2.55 -14.74
N ILE A 665 -17.17 -2.94 -15.87
CA ILE A 665 -16.95 -4.26 -16.47
C ILE A 665 -15.57 -4.35 -17.11
N GLY A 666 -15.02 -3.22 -17.56
CA GLY A 666 -13.63 -3.17 -18.06
C GLY A 666 -12.59 -3.61 -17.02
N GLU A 667 -12.86 -3.49 -15.72
CA GLU A 667 -11.95 -4.04 -14.70
C GLU A 667 -12.44 -5.33 -14.07
N ALA A 668 -13.62 -5.84 -14.43
CA ALA A 668 -14.14 -7.08 -13.86
C ALA A 668 -13.35 -8.29 -14.38
N THR A 669 -13.10 -9.29 -13.54
CA THR A 669 -12.74 -10.62 -14.07
C THR A 669 -13.97 -11.47 -14.31
N ASP A 670 -15.01 -11.22 -13.52
CA ASP A 670 -16.28 -11.94 -13.55
C ASP A 670 -17.36 -11.01 -12.95
N VAL A 671 -18.35 -10.66 -13.77
CA VAL A 671 -19.47 -9.81 -13.37
C VAL A 671 -20.78 -10.58 -13.43
N LEU A 672 -21.62 -10.41 -12.42
CA LEU A 672 -23.00 -10.90 -12.45
C LEU A 672 -23.85 -9.92 -13.27
N LEU A 673 -24.54 -10.43 -14.28
CA LEU A 673 -25.55 -9.71 -15.05
C LEU A 673 -26.91 -10.41 -14.90
N ILE A 674 -27.98 -9.64 -15.01
CA ILE A 674 -29.35 -10.15 -15.03
C ILE A 674 -30.03 -9.66 -16.31
N ASP A 675 -30.51 -10.60 -17.12
CA ASP A 675 -31.38 -10.30 -18.25
C ASP A 675 -32.81 -10.04 -17.75
N GLU A 676 -33.26 -8.80 -17.85
CA GLU A 676 -34.58 -8.36 -17.41
C GLU A 676 -35.71 -8.95 -18.27
N THR A 677 -35.45 -9.43 -19.50
CA THR A 677 -36.46 -10.12 -20.30
C THR A 677 -36.79 -11.51 -19.77
N LEU A 678 -35.82 -12.15 -19.10
CA LEU A 678 -35.95 -13.48 -18.50
C LEU A 678 -36.23 -13.42 -16.99
N CYS A 679 -35.92 -12.31 -16.33
CA CYS A 679 -36.03 -12.17 -14.89
C CYS A 679 -37.50 -12.01 -14.46
N VAL A 680 -37.96 -12.90 -13.57
CA VAL A 680 -39.32 -12.85 -13.00
C VAL A 680 -39.39 -12.23 -11.59
N GLY A 681 -38.30 -11.62 -11.11
CA GLY A 681 -38.27 -10.93 -9.80
C GLY A 681 -38.54 -11.82 -8.59
N CYS A 682 -38.18 -13.10 -8.62
CA CYS A 682 -38.50 -14.06 -7.55
C CYS A 682 -37.56 -14.02 -6.31
N ASP A 683 -36.47 -13.26 -6.39
CA ASP A 683 -35.41 -13.12 -5.37
C ASP A 683 -34.69 -14.42 -4.96
N ASN A 684 -34.83 -15.49 -5.74
CA ASN A 684 -34.14 -16.75 -5.44
C ASN A 684 -32.62 -16.61 -5.45
N CYS A 685 -32.07 -15.72 -6.27
CA CYS A 685 -30.65 -15.45 -6.34
C CYS A 685 -30.10 -14.87 -5.02
N GLU A 686 -30.84 -13.96 -4.38
CA GLU A 686 -30.49 -13.37 -3.07
C GLU A 686 -30.70 -14.36 -1.92
N LYS A 687 -31.85 -15.05 -1.91
CA LYS A 687 -32.16 -16.04 -0.86
C LYS A 687 -31.12 -17.15 -0.82
N ALA A 688 -30.77 -17.70 -1.98
CA ALA A 688 -29.73 -18.73 -2.09
C ALA A 688 -28.34 -18.21 -1.74
N CYS A 689 -28.03 -16.94 -2.04
CA CYS A 689 -26.79 -16.31 -1.63
C CYS A 689 -26.69 -16.22 -0.10
N ALA A 690 -27.73 -15.70 0.55
CA ALA A 690 -27.77 -15.61 2.01
C ALA A 690 -27.66 -16.98 2.69
N ASP A 691 -28.39 -17.99 2.21
CA ASP A 691 -28.34 -19.34 2.79
C ASP A 691 -26.97 -20.01 2.63
N SER A 692 -26.25 -19.68 1.56
CA SER A 692 -24.88 -20.16 1.33
C SER A 692 -23.84 -19.46 2.22
N HIS A 693 -24.18 -18.31 2.81
CA HIS A 693 -23.24 -17.40 3.46
C HIS A 693 -23.75 -16.88 4.81
N ASP A 694 -23.99 -17.81 5.74
CA ASP A 694 -24.36 -17.54 7.14
C ASP A 694 -25.63 -16.68 7.31
N GLY A 695 -26.50 -16.61 6.31
CA GLY A 695 -27.68 -15.76 6.34
C GLY A 695 -27.41 -14.30 5.97
N LEU A 696 -26.27 -13.97 5.37
CA LEU A 696 -26.00 -12.65 4.81
C LEU A 696 -25.89 -12.77 3.29
N SER A 697 -26.83 -12.14 2.57
CA SER A 697 -26.71 -12.00 1.12
C SER A 697 -25.49 -11.15 0.81
N ARG A 698 -24.82 -11.48 -0.29
CA ARG A 698 -23.64 -10.77 -0.80
C ARG A 698 -23.92 -10.12 -2.15
N LEU A 699 -25.21 -10.01 -2.46
CA LEU A 699 -25.85 -9.57 -3.69
C LEU A 699 -27.09 -8.76 -3.28
N ASP A 700 -27.37 -7.70 -4.01
CA ASP A 700 -28.67 -7.03 -4.03
C ASP A 700 -29.13 -6.98 -5.50
N ARG A 701 -30.25 -7.65 -5.79
CA ARG A 701 -30.77 -7.84 -7.16
C ARG A 701 -31.42 -6.57 -7.69
N GLU A 702 -32.04 -5.77 -6.82
CA GLU A 702 -32.77 -4.57 -7.25
C GLU A 702 -31.85 -3.36 -7.35
N ALA A 703 -30.86 -3.28 -6.47
CA ALA A 703 -29.86 -2.23 -6.53
C ALA A 703 -28.90 -2.44 -7.69
N GLY A 704 -28.71 -1.41 -8.51
CA GLY A 704 -27.80 -1.48 -9.65
C GLY A 704 -28.16 -0.46 -10.70
N ARG A 705 -27.62 -0.63 -11.90
CA ARG A 705 -28.06 0.13 -13.08
C ARG A 705 -28.55 -0.85 -14.14
N SER A 706 -29.52 -0.43 -14.92
CA SER A 706 -30.02 -1.16 -16.09
C SER A 706 -29.84 -0.34 -17.35
N TYR A 707 -29.57 -1.00 -18.46
CA TYR A 707 -29.58 -0.42 -19.80
C TYR A 707 -30.02 -1.47 -20.82
N ALA A 708 -30.95 -1.09 -21.69
CA ALA A 708 -31.69 -2.04 -22.53
C ALA A 708 -32.30 -3.15 -21.65
N HIS A 709 -32.01 -4.42 -21.92
CA HIS A 709 -32.46 -5.56 -21.12
C HIS A 709 -31.45 -6.04 -20.07
N LEU A 710 -30.27 -5.40 -19.97
CA LEU A 710 -29.20 -5.84 -19.08
C LEU A 710 -29.20 -5.04 -17.78
N HIS A 711 -29.30 -5.75 -16.67
CA HIS A 711 -29.14 -5.21 -15.33
C HIS A 711 -27.80 -5.63 -14.71
N VAL A 712 -27.07 -4.66 -14.16
CA VAL A 712 -25.84 -4.89 -13.39
C VAL A 712 -26.16 -4.73 -11.90
N PRO A 713 -26.48 -5.83 -11.18
CA PRO A 713 -26.83 -5.79 -9.77
C PRO A 713 -25.64 -5.41 -8.88
N THR A 714 -25.93 -5.03 -7.64
CA THR A 714 -24.92 -4.71 -6.64
C THR A 714 -24.30 -6.00 -6.10
N SER A 715 -23.28 -6.47 -6.81
CA SER A 715 -22.46 -7.63 -6.47
C SER A 715 -21.01 -7.36 -6.81
N CYS A 716 -20.08 -8.06 -6.15
CA CYS A 716 -18.67 -7.91 -6.46
C CYS A 716 -18.36 -8.34 -7.91
N ARG A 717 -17.53 -7.52 -8.57
CA ARG A 717 -17.01 -7.72 -9.94
C ARG A 717 -15.69 -8.49 -10.01
N HIS A 718 -15.18 -8.90 -8.84
CA HIS A 718 -13.91 -9.63 -8.68
C HIS A 718 -12.71 -8.97 -9.40
N CYS A 719 -12.73 -7.63 -9.46
CA CYS A 719 -11.93 -6.80 -10.36
C CYS A 719 -10.49 -7.29 -10.54
N GLU A 720 -9.95 -7.26 -11.75
CA GLU A 720 -8.57 -7.61 -12.10
C GLU A 720 -7.57 -6.91 -11.17
N HIS A 721 -7.84 -5.65 -10.84
CA HIS A 721 -7.15 -4.87 -9.81
C HIS A 721 -8.09 -4.58 -8.63
N PRO A 722 -8.14 -5.41 -7.58
CA PRO A 722 -9.10 -5.23 -6.50
C PRO A 722 -8.75 -3.99 -5.67
N HIS A 723 -9.50 -2.90 -5.85
CA HIS A 723 -9.37 -1.68 -5.05
C HIS A 723 -9.50 -1.97 -3.54
N CYS A 724 -10.38 -2.90 -3.20
CA CYS A 724 -10.61 -3.34 -1.83
C CYS A 724 -9.37 -3.96 -1.14
N MET A 725 -8.43 -4.54 -1.90
CA MET A 725 -7.19 -5.13 -1.35
C MET A 725 -6.13 -4.09 -0.99
N ALA A 726 -6.19 -2.88 -1.55
CA ALA A 726 -5.08 -1.92 -1.52
C ALA A 726 -4.64 -1.51 -0.10
N ASP A 727 -5.58 -1.46 0.86
CA ASP A 727 -5.32 -1.01 2.22
C ASP A 727 -5.95 -1.95 3.27
N CYS A 728 -5.87 -3.27 3.06
CA CYS A 728 -6.30 -4.25 4.07
C CYS A 728 -5.19 -4.48 5.11
N PRO A 729 -5.25 -3.92 6.33
CA PRO A 729 -4.14 -4.01 7.28
C PRO A 729 -3.76 -5.45 7.69
N PRO A 730 -4.70 -6.38 7.94
CA PRO A 730 -4.36 -7.77 8.26
C PRO A 730 -4.15 -8.65 7.02
N ASN A 731 -4.14 -8.08 5.81
CA ASN A 731 -4.10 -8.83 4.55
C ASN A 731 -5.21 -9.91 4.43
N ALA A 732 -6.41 -9.60 4.94
CA ALA A 732 -7.54 -10.54 4.96
C ALA A 732 -8.18 -10.79 3.58
N ILE A 733 -7.90 -9.93 2.61
CA ILE A 733 -8.52 -10.01 1.28
C ILE A 733 -7.53 -10.67 0.32
N ASN A 734 -7.92 -11.80 -0.26
CA ASN A 734 -7.08 -12.64 -1.09
C ASN A 734 -7.79 -12.98 -2.40
N ARG A 735 -7.04 -13.50 -3.38
CA ARG A 735 -7.60 -14.01 -4.63
C ARG A 735 -7.52 -15.53 -4.64
N GLY A 736 -8.63 -16.19 -4.91
CA GLY A 736 -8.71 -17.64 -5.02
C GLY A 736 -8.45 -18.15 -6.45
N PRO A 737 -8.46 -19.47 -6.65
CA PRO A 737 -8.06 -20.13 -7.89
C PRO A 737 -8.90 -19.77 -9.11
N ASP A 738 -10.18 -19.46 -8.89
CA ASP A 738 -11.10 -19.11 -9.96
C ASP A 738 -11.04 -17.61 -10.29
N GLY A 739 -10.14 -16.86 -9.64
CA GLY A 739 -9.98 -15.42 -9.80
C GLY A 739 -10.91 -14.63 -8.87
N GLU A 740 -11.64 -15.28 -7.99
CA GLU A 740 -12.50 -14.65 -7.01
C GLU A 740 -11.68 -13.91 -5.96
N VAL A 741 -11.96 -12.61 -5.80
CA VAL A 741 -11.51 -11.88 -4.62
C VAL A 741 -12.39 -12.29 -3.45
N TYR A 742 -11.83 -12.76 -2.34
CA TYR A 742 -12.56 -13.17 -1.14
C TYR A 742 -11.94 -12.59 0.14
N ILE A 743 -12.69 -12.62 1.25
CA ILE A 743 -12.25 -12.12 2.55
C ILE A 743 -12.17 -13.32 3.50
N ASN A 744 -11.01 -13.56 4.11
CA ASN A 744 -10.80 -14.63 5.06
C ASN A 744 -11.05 -14.16 6.52
N ASP A 745 -10.86 -15.07 7.47
CA ASP A 745 -11.15 -14.82 8.89
C ASP A 745 -10.19 -13.88 9.61
N THR A 746 -9.10 -13.43 8.98
CA THR A 746 -8.21 -12.41 9.58
C THR A 746 -8.79 -11.00 9.50
N CYS A 747 -10.01 -10.83 8.95
CA CYS A 747 -10.71 -9.56 8.87
C CYS A 747 -11.00 -8.98 10.27
N ILE A 748 -10.42 -7.80 10.53
CA ILE A 748 -10.56 -7.06 11.80
C ILE A 748 -11.70 -6.03 11.81
N GLY A 749 -12.42 -5.88 10.70
CA GLY A 749 -13.55 -4.95 10.65
C GLY A 749 -13.25 -3.47 10.47
N CYS A 750 -12.06 -3.09 9.98
CA CYS A 750 -11.64 -1.68 9.90
C CYS A 750 -12.40 -0.83 8.86
N GLY A 751 -13.12 -1.43 7.92
CA GLY A 751 -13.89 -0.72 6.90
C GLY A 751 -13.09 -0.09 5.74
N ASN A 752 -11.76 -0.24 5.70
CA ASN A 752 -10.94 0.30 4.59
C ASN A 752 -11.39 -0.24 3.22
N CYS A 753 -11.65 -1.54 3.13
CA CYS A 753 -12.10 -2.17 1.90
C CYS A 753 -13.46 -1.63 1.41
N GLN A 754 -14.37 -1.30 2.33
CA GLN A 754 -15.65 -0.67 2.00
C GLN A 754 -15.44 0.72 1.39
N ARG A 755 -14.60 1.56 2.01
CA ARG A 755 -14.27 2.89 1.49
C ARG A 755 -13.54 2.85 0.15
N ASN A 756 -12.70 1.85 -0.06
CA ASN A 756 -11.91 1.71 -1.28
C ASN A 756 -12.70 1.10 -2.43
N CYS A 757 -13.88 0.52 -2.21
CA CYS A 757 -14.66 -0.09 -3.27
C CYS A 757 -15.41 1.00 -4.07
N PRO A 758 -15.05 1.28 -5.33
CA PRO A 758 -15.72 2.34 -6.11
C PRO A 758 -17.18 2.00 -6.44
N TYR A 759 -17.56 0.74 -6.22
CA TYR A 759 -18.85 0.19 -6.57
C TYR A 759 -19.80 0.00 -5.39
N GLY A 760 -19.36 0.30 -4.17
CA GLY A 760 -20.19 0.15 -2.97
C GLY A 760 -20.61 -1.30 -2.64
N VAL A 761 -19.94 -2.31 -3.20
CA VAL A 761 -20.37 -3.73 -3.07
C VAL A 761 -19.96 -4.39 -1.76
N ILE A 762 -19.13 -3.72 -0.94
CA ILE A 762 -18.65 -4.25 0.34
C ILE A 762 -19.46 -3.62 1.47
N ARG A 763 -20.10 -4.46 2.30
CA ARG A 763 -20.86 -4.03 3.47
C ARG A 763 -20.13 -4.42 4.75
N MET A 764 -20.33 -3.64 5.82
CA MET A 764 -19.77 -3.92 7.14
C MET A 764 -20.90 -4.38 8.07
N ASP A 765 -20.95 -5.69 8.31
CA ASP A 765 -22.05 -6.31 9.04
C ASP A 765 -21.59 -7.14 10.24
N LYS A 766 -22.48 -7.26 11.21
CA LYS A 766 -22.24 -8.16 12.35
C LYS A 766 -22.47 -9.59 11.86
N VAL A 767 -21.60 -10.51 12.25
CA VAL A 767 -21.81 -11.94 11.97
C VAL A 767 -23.12 -12.36 12.65
N PRO A 768 -24.15 -12.77 11.90
CA PRO A 768 -25.43 -13.14 12.48
C PRO A 768 -25.30 -14.46 13.25
N PRO A 769 -26.19 -14.72 14.22
CA PRO A 769 -26.25 -16.01 14.88
C PRO A 769 -26.62 -17.11 13.88
N LYS A 770 -26.08 -18.32 14.10
CA LYS A 770 -26.24 -19.46 13.19
C LYS A 770 -27.71 -19.86 13.07
N LYS A 771 -28.21 -19.95 11.84
CA LYS A 771 -29.58 -20.40 11.57
C LYS A 771 -29.77 -21.91 11.84
N PRO A 772 -30.98 -22.34 12.22
CA PRO A 772 -31.38 -23.74 12.18
C PRO A 772 -31.29 -24.30 10.75
N SER A 773 -31.15 -25.62 10.62
CA SER A 773 -31.12 -26.27 9.30
C SER A 773 -32.46 -26.12 8.56
N LEU A 774 -32.43 -26.21 7.23
CA LEU A 774 -33.63 -26.13 6.38
C LEU A 774 -34.70 -27.15 6.80
N LEU A 775 -34.30 -28.37 7.17
CA LEU A 775 -35.21 -29.42 7.65
C LEU A 775 -35.86 -29.04 8.98
N SER A 776 -35.11 -28.39 9.88
CA SER A 776 -35.63 -27.93 11.18
C SER A 776 -36.71 -26.87 11.00
N TRP A 777 -36.49 -25.92 10.08
CA TRP A 777 -37.49 -24.94 9.71
C TRP A 777 -38.70 -25.57 9.01
N LEU A 778 -38.47 -26.43 8.01
CA LEU A 778 -39.54 -27.01 7.18
C LEU A 778 -40.50 -27.91 7.99
N PHE A 779 -39.98 -28.75 8.89
CA PHE A 779 -40.78 -29.70 9.64
C PHE A 779 -41.30 -29.19 10.99
N PHE A 780 -40.61 -28.23 11.60
CA PHE A 780 -40.93 -27.78 12.96
C PHE A 780 -41.12 -26.27 13.11
N GLY A 781 -40.93 -25.49 12.04
CA GLY A 781 -41.07 -24.04 12.08
C GLY A 781 -40.03 -23.33 12.96
N PHE A 782 -38.91 -24.00 13.29
CA PHE A 782 -37.88 -23.41 14.13
C PHE A 782 -37.02 -22.41 13.35
N GLY A 783 -37.06 -21.14 13.77
CA GLY A 783 -36.23 -20.07 13.22
C GLY A 783 -36.76 -19.45 11.91
N PRO A 784 -36.00 -18.52 11.32
CA PRO A 784 -36.35 -17.89 10.05
C PRO A 784 -36.18 -18.87 8.89
N GLY A 785 -37.02 -18.73 7.86
CA GLY A 785 -36.90 -19.52 6.64
C GLY A 785 -35.68 -19.17 5.77
N PRO A 786 -35.65 -19.70 4.53
CA PRO A 786 -34.60 -19.41 3.54
C PRO A 786 -34.38 -17.91 3.33
N GLY A 787 -33.12 -17.48 3.19
CA GLY A 787 -32.72 -16.10 2.92
C GLY A 787 -31.98 -15.41 4.07
N GLU A 788 -32.08 -14.08 4.19
CA GLU A 788 -31.51 -13.34 5.32
C GLU A 788 -32.42 -13.42 6.57
N PRO A 789 -31.90 -13.53 7.81
CA PRO A 789 -32.72 -13.49 9.01
C PRO A 789 -33.22 -12.06 9.29
N SER A 790 -34.44 -11.94 9.83
CA SER A 790 -34.96 -10.63 10.24
C SER A 790 -34.12 -10.04 11.38
N LYS A 791 -33.98 -8.69 11.40
CA LYS A 791 -33.26 -7.97 12.48
C LYS A 791 -33.75 -8.37 13.88
N LYS A 792 -35.05 -8.61 14.03
CA LYS A 792 -35.68 -9.04 15.29
C LYS A 792 -35.17 -10.41 15.75
N TRP A 793 -35.04 -11.37 14.82
CA TRP A 793 -34.52 -12.70 15.14
C TRP A 793 -33.02 -12.65 15.45
N ALA A 794 -32.23 -11.91 14.68
CA ALA A 794 -30.79 -11.76 14.90
C ALA A 794 -30.49 -11.13 16.27
N TYR A 795 -31.24 -10.10 16.67
CA TYR A 795 -31.11 -9.46 17.99
C TYR A 795 -31.49 -10.39 19.15
N ALA A 796 -32.55 -11.19 18.98
CA ALA A 796 -33.02 -12.10 20.03
C ALA A 796 -32.08 -13.30 20.27
N ASN A 797 -31.20 -13.62 19.32
CA ASN A 797 -30.33 -14.81 19.35
C ASN A 797 -28.83 -14.45 19.38
N SER A 798 -28.49 -13.18 19.59
CA SER A 798 -27.11 -12.72 19.77
C SER A 798 -26.68 -12.75 21.24
N ASP A 799 -25.45 -13.16 21.54
CA ASP A 799 -24.90 -13.17 22.90
C ASP A 799 -24.92 -11.77 23.56
N PRO A 800 -25.55 -11.60 24.74
CA PRO A 800 -25.52 -10.35 25.47
C PRO A 800 -24.09 -10.02 25.96
N GLY A 801 -23.62 -8.79 25.72
CA GLY A 801 -22.41 -8.25 26.36
C GLY A 801 -21.08 -8.42 25.62
N VAL A 802 -21.05 -9.08 24.45
CA VAL A 802 -19.84 -9.17 23.61
C VAL A 802 -20.03 -8.36 22.33
N GLU A 803 -19.50 -7.15 22.30
CA GLU A 803 -19.49 -6.34 21.08
C GLU A 803 -18.45 -6.89 20.09
N LYS A 804 -18.86 -7.86 19.26
CA LYS A 804 -17.99 -8.40 18.20
C LYS A 804 -17.80 -7.35 17.10
N PRO A 805 -16.57 -7.16 16.59
CA PRO A 805 -16.31 -6.25 15.47
C PRO A 805 -17.10 -6.69 14.24
N LYS A 806 -17.62 -5.73 13.48
CA LYS A 806 -18.28 -5.99 12.19
C LYS A 806 -17.27 -6.63 11.24
N LYS A 807 -17.67 -7.64 10.46
CA LYS A 807 -16.86 -8.19 9.37
C LYS A 807 -17.26 -7.54 8.05
N ALA A 808 -16.28 -7.40 7.16
CA ALA A 808 -16.54 -7.00 5.79
C ALA A 808 -17.19 -8.18 5.05
N ILE A 809 -18.31 -7.93 4.36
CA ILE A 809 -19.00 -8.90 3.53
C ILE A 809 -19.03 -8.44 2.09
N LYS A 810 -18.79 -9.37 1.17
CA LYS A 810 -18.87 -9.17 -0.29
C LYS A 810 -18.99 -10.51 -0.97
N CYS A 811 -19.46 -10.54 -2.21
CA CYS A 811 -19.50 -11.77 -2.99
C CYS A 811 -18.07 -12.34 -3.17
N ASP A 812 -17.91 -13.64 -2.99
CA ASP A 812 -16.69 -14.44 -3.19
C ASP A 812 -16.89 -15.53 -4.25
N MET A 813 -17.88 -15.38 -5.13
CA MET A 813 -18.28 -16.39 -6.12
C MET A 813 -18.66 -17.75 -5.53
N CYS A 814 -19.04 -17.78 -4.24
CA CYS A 814 -19.27 -19.02 -3.52
C CYS A 814 -18.02 -19.92 -3.51
N ALA A 815 -16.84 -19.31 -3.33
CA ALA A 815 -15.56 -20.01 -3.21
C ALA A 815 -15.65 -21.20 -2.25
N GLY A 816 -15.24 -22.39 -2.71
CA GLY A 816 -15.28 -23.62 -1.90
C GLY A 816 -16.66 -24.29 -1.80
N ILE A 817 -17.70 -23.77 -2.48
CA ILE A 817 -19.01 -24.43 -2.58
C ILE A 817 -19.10 -25.18 -3.92
N GLU A 818 -19.44 -26.46 -3.84
CA GLU A 818 -19.59 -27.32 -5.02
C GLU A 818 -20.71 -26.81 -5.94
N GLY A 819 -20.42 -26.73 -7.24
CA GLY A 819 -21.34 -26.22 -8.27
C GLY A 819 -21.26 -24.71 -8.55
N GLY A 820 -20.36 -23.95 -7.90
CA GLY A 820 -20.07 -22.54 -8.25
C GLY A 820 -20.97 -21.48 -7.58
N PRO A 821 -21.32 -20.37 -8.26
CA PRO A 821 -22.15 -19.30 -7.71
C PRO A 821 -23.61 -19.69 -7.48
N SER A 822 -24.05 -19.70 -6.21
CA SER A 822 -25.43 -20.06 -5.83
C SER A 822 -26.50 -19.16 -6.44
N CYS A 823 -26.19 -17.88 -6.68
CA CYS A 823 -27.13 -16.93 -7.28
C CYS A 823 -27.52 -17.27 -8.72
N VAL A 824 -26.58 -17.85 -9.49
CA VAL A 824 -26.81 -18.31 -10.87
C VAL A 824 -27.58 -19.64 -10.86
N ARG A 825 -27.15 -20.62 -10.05
CA ARG A 825 -27.82 -21.92 -9.95
C ARG A 825 -29.28 -21.84 -9.48
N ALA A 826 -29.58 -20.88 -8.60
CA ALA A 826 -30.92 -20.70 -8.06
C ALA A 826 -31.86 -19.92 -9.00
N CYS A 827 -31.36 -19.41 -10.14
CA CYS A 827 -32.17 -18.69 -11.10
C CYS A 827 -33.01 -19.68 -11.93
N PRO A 828 -34.35 -19.69 -11.80
CA PRO A 828 -35.18 -20.68 -12.48
C PRO A 828 -35.31 -20.44 -13.99
N THR A 829 -35.07 -19.22 -14.45
CA THR A 829 -35.20 -18.82 -15.86
C THR A 829 -33.86 -18.70 -16.58
N GLY A 830 -32.74 -18.87 -15.88
CA GLY A 830 -31.41 -18.61 -16.43
C GLY A 830 -31.08 -17.13 -16.63
N ALA A 831 -31.91 -16.20 -16.15
CA ALA A 831 -31.71 -14.76 -16.29
C ALA A 831 -30.42 -14.24 -15.65
N ALA A 832 -29.95 -14.85 -14.56
CA ALA A 832 -28.75 -14.44 -13.86
C ALA A 832 -27.53 -15.21 -14.40
N ILE A 833 -26.59 -14.49 -15.01
CA ILE A 833 -25.39 -15.06 -15.62
C ILE A 833 -24.13 -14.37 -15.11
N ARG A 834 -23.01 -15.09 -15.10
CA ARG A 834 -21.68 -14.52 -14.84
C ARG A 834 -20.85 -14.56 -16.11
N VAL A 835 -20.27 -13.42 -16.45
CA VAL A 835 -19.54 -13.23 -17.71
C VAL A 835 -18.20 -12.55 -17.47
N ALA A 836 -17.20 -12.96 -18.25
CA ALA A 836 -15.92 -12.28 -18.35
C ALA A 836 -15.98 -11.14 -19.40
N PRO A 837 -15.13 -10.10 -19.31
CA PRO A 837 -15.18 -8.96 -20.23
C PRO A 837 -14.93 -9.29 -21.70
N ASP A 838 -14.14 -10.33 -21.98
CA ASP A 838 -13.81 -10.81 -23.32
C ASP A 838 -14.94 -11.62 -23.96
N GLU A 839 -15.71 -12.34 -23.15
CA GLU A 839 -16.90 -13.08 -23.59
C GLU A 839 -18.11 -12.16 -23.83
N PHE A 840 -18.11 -10.99 -23.20
CA PHE A 840 -19.21 -10.04 -23.25
C PHE A 840 -19.56 -9.57 -24.68
N LEU A 841 -18.54 -9.30 -25.52
CA LEU A 841 -18.76 -8.88 -26.90
C LEU A 841 -19.23 -10.03 -27.80
N THR A 842 -18.99 -11.28 -27.41
CA THR A 842 -19.55 -12.47 -28.07
C THR A 842 -21.04 -12.61 -27.76
N VAL A 843 -21.44 -12.33 -26.52
CA VAL A 843 -22.86 -12.29 -26.12
C VAL A 843 -23.63 -11.19 -26.85
N ALA A 844 -23.02 -10.00 -27.00
CA ALA A 844 -23.62 -8.95 -27.82
C ALA A 844 -23.81 -9.37 -29.29
N ARG A 845 -22.92 -10.22 -29.84
CA ARG A 845 -22.98 -10.75 -31.22
C ARG A 845 -23.99 -11.89 -31.41
N LEU A 846 -24.48 -12.51 -30.35
CA LEU A 846 -25.36 -13.69 -30.44
C LEU A 846 -26.77 -13.39 -30.98
N GLU A 847 -27.16 -12.12 -31.14
CA GLU A 847 -28.45 -11.77 -31.77
C GLU A 847 -28.50 -11.94 -33.31
N GLN A 848 -27.45 -12.46 -33.97
CA GLN A 848 -27.45 -12.60 -35.44
C GLN A 848 -27.19 -14.00 -36.01
N GLU A 849 -26.93 -15.03 -35.20
CA GLU A 849 -26.91 -16.40 -35.74
C GLU A 849 -28.29 -17.08 -35.76
N GLU A 850 -29.33 -16.45 -35.19
CA GLU A 850 -30.73 -16.96 -35.20
C GLU A 850 -31.74 -16.07 -35.95
N ALA A 851 -31.30 -15.11 -36.78
CA ALA A 851 -32.19 -14.26 -37.59
C ALA A 851 -32.11 -14.54 -39.11
#